data_AF-A0AA36JB11-F1
#
_entry.id   AF-A0AA36JB11-F1
#
_cell.length_a   1.000
_cell.length_b   1.000
_cell.length_c   1.000
_cell.angle_alpha   90.00
_cell.angle_beta   90.00
_cell.angle_gamma   90.00
#
_symmetry.space_group_name_H-M   'P 1'
#
loop_
_entity.id
_entity.type
_entity.pdbx_description
1 polymer ?
#
loop_
_entity_poly.entity_id
_entity_poly.type
_entity_poly.pdbx_seq_one_letter_code
_entity_poly.pdbx_strand_id
1 'polypeptide(L)'
;MEVTLLDYGAGNVQSVFNAIRTLGFKVRYVQGPEDIAKAECIVFPGVGAFGPCVDALQSKGFFAPLQQYLKEDRPFFGICLGMQTLFEGSAESPGVAGLGVLPGTVERFPETSLAVPNINWSGVAPMLADPWPLEKAQPRCYFVHSYRVPMTTAPWALACSEYGEKFVCAVRQGNCVATQFHPEKSGTVGLRILETWLKGRAPGEAAPAEAFCPEPPARRIIACLDVRANDAGDLVVTKGDQYDVREKEGSVRNHGKPVSLAERYYQDGADEVSFLNITAFRDMVLEDQPMLEVLRSAAEKVFVPLTVGGGIRSYVDEKGRSYSALDVADAYFRAGADKISIGSDAVEVAKAYYAAGKKGDGGSSIELISTKYGRQAVVVSVDPRRVYVADPKSCAHNCVEVGLTDKATPVGPNGERFAWYCCTVKGGREDSDLDVVQLAQAAEALGAGELLLNCINRDGQGNGYELELVQQVKSACTLPVIASSGAGCPEHFQQALAVGADAALAAGIFHRQEVPIQEVKSYLSKTEIPVRNLNAYFQGRWKVKARVITKGDIRKFNNSRGEGQLFKVDLADGSGEISATFFGRAVDKYHALLKPGQVYTFQKGQVKGANKRYDSGDYVLTFEEHALIEVAEEDRSLPGICYNFRPLCEVLGMAPETLVDVKAVVCQVQDPYTFTAKTSNKEMTKREIHLWDPSGPTGYTTMELTLWNERAIGTDFQVGHPIFLKKARVTEFNQQKSLSSPAQLELDPDHEDAFAAVAKFQEFAATNPLPVVTKTPVSSSRRQTLEACRQEDLNLALPPAPGVALGPTDARVTHRHSVVATFTTLPTDKGAYYPSCPEKVEGRPSVGGTGPASRTCNKKVSQEDNGSWKCASGHVSAYPEFRYLCRINVLDHTDQVEVNLYDEALQKLLRCEAREYVPMFEAGQVGGEKENELKELHQRMEWKKCILRLRATKEVWQENERIRYSVDDAQPIPFVQEARQMLSEVMHSLAN
;
A
#
# COMPACT_ATOMS: atom_id res chain seq x y z
N MET A 1 -44.79 27.29 -8.94
CA MET A 1 -43.64 26.72 -9.63
C MET A 1 -44.03 25.36 -10.18
N GLU A 2 -43.99 25.23 -11.49
CA GLU A 2 -44.18 23.95 -12.20
C GLU A 2 -42.81 23.45 -12.68
N VAL A 3 -42.50 22.18 -12.38
CA VAL A 3 -41.21 21.58 -12.73
C VAL A 3 -41.33 20.89 -14.08
N THR A 4 -40.48 21.29 -15.03
CA THR A 4 -40.42 20.64 -16.34
C THR A 4 -39.41 19.49 -16.27
N LEU A 5 -39.88 18.25 -16.41
CA LEU A 5 -39.08 17.04 -16.31
C LEU A 5 -38.71 16.54 -17.71
N LEU A 6 -37.41 16.49 -18.00
CA LEU A 6 -36.91 16.04 -19.30
C LEU A 6 -36.80 14.51 -19.32
N ASP A 7 -37.65 13.85 -20.11
CA ASP A 7 -37.56 12.41 -20.38
C ASP A 7 -36.98 12.16 -21.78
N TYR A 8 -35.70 11.85 -21.80
CA TYR A 8 -34.98 11.59 -23.05
C TYR A 8 -35.29 10.22 -23.65
N GLY A 9 -35.94 9.30 -22.93
CA GLY A 9 -36.38 8.01 -23.47
C GLY A 9 -35.86 6.78 -22.74
N ALA A 10 -34.97 6.91 -21.77
CA ALA A 10 -34.44 5.78 -21.01
C ALA A 10 -34.35 6.05 -19.50
N GLY A 11 -34.55 4.98 -18.74
CA GLY A 11 -34.32 4.88 -17.30
C GLY A 11 -35.58 5.06 -16.48
N ASN A 12 -35.40 5.06 -15.16
CA ASN A 12 -36.46 5.24 -14.18
C ASN A 12 -36.73 6.72 -13.91
N VAL A 13 -37.34 7.41 -14.87
CA VAL A 13 -37.76 8.81 -14.70
C VAL A 13 -38.89 8.93 -13.66
N GLN A 14 -39.62 7.83 -13.42
CA GLN A 14 -40.75 7.78 -12.48
C GLN A 14 -40.34 8.10 -11.04
N SER A 15 -39.15 7.68 -10.60
CA SER A 15 -38.67 7.99 -9.25
C SER A 15 -38.45 9.48 -9.03
N VAL A 16 -37.93 10.20 -10.03
CA VAL A 16 -37.75 11.65 -9.96
C VAL A 16 -39.09 12.36 -9.99
N PHE A 17 -40.02 11.90 -10.85
CA PHE A 17 -41.39 12.39 -10.86
C PHE A 17 -42.07 12.24 -9.49
N ASN A 18 -42.00 11.05 -8.89
CA ASN A 18 -42.58 10.75 -7.58
C ASN A 18 -41.93 11.59 -6.48
N ALA A 19 -40.60 11.73 -6.48
CA ALA A 19 -39.88 12.56 -5.51
C ALA A 19 -40.38 14.02 -5.53
N ILE A 20 -40.48 14.62 -6.71
CA ILE A 20 -40.94 16.00 -6.87
C ILE A 20 -42.42 16.15 -6.45
N ARG A 21 -43.27 15.17 -6.80
CA ARG A 21 -44.69 15.15 -6.41
C ARG A 21 -44.87 15.02 -4.90
N THR A 22 -44.10 14.16 -4.26
CA THR A 22 -44.10 13.95 -2.80
C THR A 22 -43.68 15.22 -2.05
N LEU A 23 -42.79 16.03 -2.65
CA LEU A 23 -42.41 17.35 -2.12
C LEU A 23 -43.48 18.44 -2.36
N GLY A 24 -44.62 18.11 -2.98
CA GLY A 24 -45.76 19.02 -3.18
C GLY A 24 -45.69 19.88 -4.44
N PHE A 25 -44.73 19.64 -5.34
CA PHE A 25 -44.58 20.38 -6.58
C PHE A 25 -45.36 19.73 -7.74
N LYS A 26 -45.77 20.55 -8.70
CA LYS A 26 -46.38 20.08 -9.96
C LYS A 26 -45.28 19.71 -10.94
N VAL A 27 -45.47 18.62 -11.67
CA VAL A 27 -44.50 18.12 -12.66
C VAL A 27 -45.17 18.02 -14.02
N ARG A 28 -44.47 18.47 -15.05
CA ARG A 28 -44.86 18.32 -16.45
C ARG A 28 -43.71 17.72 -17.24
N TYR A 29 -43.98 16.70 -18.05
CA TYR A 29 -42.99 16.13 -18.96
C TYR A 29 -42.77 17.04 -20.18
N VAL A 30 -41.53 17.13 -20.65
CA VAL A 30 -41.21 17.68 -21.97
C VAL A 30 -41.83 16.78 -23.05
N GLN A 31 -42.77 17.31 -23.84
CA GLN A 31 -43.35 16.60 -24.99
C GLN A 31 -42.70 17.03 -26.31
N GLY A 32 -42.23 18.28 -26.38
CA GLY A 32 -41.59 18.87 -27.55
C GLY A 32 -40.55 19.93 -27.18
N PRO A 33 -39.70 20.35 -28.14
CA PRO A 33 -38.65 21.35 -27.91
C PRO A 33 -39.17 22.71 -27.40
N GLU A 34 -40.41 23.07 -27.73
CA GLU A 34 -41.08 24.29 -27.26
C GLU A 34 -41.33 24.32 -25.75
N ASP A 35 -41.42 23.14 -25.10
CA ASP A 35 -41.61 23.05 -23.66
C ASP A 35 -40.34 23.45 -22.91
N ILE A 36 -39.16 23.15 -23.48
CA ILE A 36 -37.87 23.57 -22.93
C ILE A 36 -37.77 25.10 -22.91
N ALA A 37 -38.16 25.76 -24.00
CA ALA A 37 -38.13 27.22 -24.08
C ALA A 37 -39.06 27.89 -23.06
N LYS A 38 -40.22 27.28 -22.76
CA LYS A 38 -41.23 27.80 -21.83
C LYS A 38 -40.99 27.42 -20.36
N ALA A 39 -40.06 26.51 -20.08
CA ALA A 39 -39.87 25.95 -18.73
C ALA A 39 -39.41 26.99 -17.70
N GLU A 40 -40.11 27.11 -16.56
CA GLU A 40 -39.63 27.91 -15.43
C GLU A 40 -38.33 27.35 -14.83
N CYS A 41 -38.29 26.02 -14.71
CA CYS A 41 -37.12 25.26 -14.32
C CYS A 41 -37.14 23.90 -15.02
N ILE A 42 -35.95 23.33 -15.27
CA ILE A 42 -35.80 22.00 -15.86
C ILE A 42 -35.10 21.08 -14.87
N VAL A 43 -35.68 19.90 -14.65
CA VAL A 43 -34.96 18.77 -14.04
C VAL A 43 -34.66 17.78 -15.16
N PHE A 44 -33.38 17.48 -15.37
CA PHE A 44 -32.94 16.50 -16.34
C PHE A 44 -32.33 15.29 -15.63
N PRO A 45 -33.12 14.22 -15.43
CA PRO A 45 -32.59 12.95 -15.00
C PRO A 45 -32.02 12.14 -16.15
N GLY A 46 -30.93 11.43 -15.90
CA GLY A 46 -30.52 10.40 -16.84
C GLY A 46 -29.75 9.24 -16.21
N VAL A 47 -30.18 8.04 -16.56
CA VAL A 47 -29.55 6.75 -16.27
C VAL A 47 -29.29 6.09 -17.61
N GLY A 48 -28.08 5.64 -17.89
CA GLY A 48 -27.76 5.03 -19.18
C GLY A 48 -26.29 5.16 -19.55
N ALA A 49 -26.03 4.98 -20.84
CA ALA A 49 -24.76 5.35 -21.46
C ALA A 49 -24.83 6.76 -22.08
N PHE A 50 -23.71 7.49 -22.06
CA PHE A 50 -23.59 8.86 -22.53
C PHE A 50 -23.98 9.05 -24.00
N GLY A 51 -23.44 8.24 -24.90
CA GLY A 51 -23.71 8.31 -26.34
C GLY A 51 -25.21 8.17 -26.66
N PRO A 52 -25.86 7.07 -26.27
CA PRO A 52 -27.30 6.89 -26.47
C PRO A 52 -28.17 8.02 -25.89
N CYS A 53 -27.76 8.63 -24.77
CA CYS A 53 -28.45 9.79 -24.20
C CYS A 53 -28.36 11.01 -25.12
N VAL A 54 -27.15 11.34 -25.62
CA VAL A 54 -26.96 12.45 -26.56
C VAL A 54 -27.72 12.21 -27.87
N ASP A 55 -27.65 11.00 -28.42
CA ASP A 55 -28.38 10.62 -29.65
C ASP A 55 -29.91 10.77 -29.48
N ALA A 56 -30.42 10.40 -28.30
CA ALA A 56 -31.83 10.57 -27.97
C ALA A 56 -32.22 12.06 -27.82
N LEU A 57 -31.38 12.90 -27.21
CA LEU A 57 -31.60 14.34 -27.14
C LEU A 57 -31.60 14.98 -28.54
N GLN A 58 -30.73 14.53 -29.45
CA GLN A 58 -30.64 15.02 -30.82
C GLN A 58 -31.84 14.57 -31.65
N SER A 59 -32.18 13.28 -31.63
CA SER A 59 -33.30 12.71 -32.40
C SER A 59 -34.66 13.27 -31.98
N LYS A 60 -34.85 13.61 -30.70
CA LYS A 60 -36.04 14.31 -30.21
C LYS A 60 -36.01 15.83 -30.43
N GLY A 61 -34.92 16.38 -30.95
CA GLY A 61 -34.76 17.82 -31.18
C GLY A 61 -34.58 18.65 -29.90
N PHE A 62 -34.23 18.02 -28.78
CA PHE A 62 -34.09 18.68 -27.47
C PHE A 62 -32.70 19.30 -27.25
N PHE A 63 -31.68 18.81 -27.95
CA PHE A 63 -30.28 19.19 -27.73
C PHE A 63 -30.04 20.71 -27.87
N ALA A 64 -30.40 21.32 -29.00
CA ALA A 64 -30.17 22.75 -29.24
C ALA A 64 -31.00 23.67 -28.32
N PRO A 65 -32.31 23.43 -28.10
CA PRO A 65 -33.10 24.17 -27.10
C PRO A 65 -32.51 24.09 -25.70
N LEU A 66 -32.01 22.92 -25.29
CA LEU A 66 -31.42 22.74 -23.96
C LEU A 66 -30.10 23.51 -23.81
N GLN A 67 -29.25 23.51 -24.84
CA GLN A 67 -28.05 24.35 -24.87
C GLN A 67 -28.38 25.83 -24.74
N GLN A 68 -29.42 26.30 -25.44
CA GLN A 68 -29.86 27.69 -25.36
C GLN A 68 -30.40 28.04 -23.96
N TYR A 69 -31.21 27.15 -23.37
CA TYR A 69 -31.74 27.30 -22.01
C TYR A 69 -30.63 27.47 -20.97
N LEU A 70 -29.57 26.67 -21.08
CA LEU A 70 -28.41 26.72 -20.17
C LEU A 70 -27.57 27.99 -20.37
N LYS A 71 -27.41 28.47 -21.62
CA LYS A 71 -26.72 29.74 -21.92
C LYS A 71 -27.43 30.96 -21.34
N GLU A 72 -28.75 30.88 -21.17
CA GLU A 72 -29.57 31.93 -20.54
C GLU A 72 -29.49 31.91 -19.00
N ASP A 73 -28.68 31.02 -18.41
CA ASP A 73 -28.50 30.85 -16.96
C ASP A 73 -29.82 30.61 -16.21
N ARG A 74 -30.70 29.79 -16.80
CA ARG A 74 -32.02 29.47 -16.24
C ARG A 74 -31.93 28.28 -15.26
N PRO A 75 -32.86 28.16 -14.30
CA PRO A 75 -32.82 27.09 -13.29
C PRO A 75 -32.83 25.69 -13.92
N PHE A 76 -31.70 24.99 -13.78
CA PHE A 76 -31.52 23.62 -14.28
C PHE A 76 -30.96 22.72 -13.18
N PHE A 77 -31.53 21.52 -13.03
CA PHE A 77 -31.01 20.48 -12.15
C PHE A 77 -30.71 19.20 -12.95
N GLY A 78 -29.43 18.89 -13.16
CA GLY A 78 -29.00 17.66 -13.82
C GLY A 78 -28.75 16.53 -12.83
N ILE A 79 -29.20 15.31 -13.13
CA ILE A 79 -28.96 14.12 -12.29
C ILE A 79 -28.23 13.05 -13.10
N CYS A 80 -27.09 12.57 -12.60
CA CYS A 80 -26.23 11.54 -13.18
C CYS A 80 -25.84 11.87 -14.64
N LEU A 81 -26.45 11.26 -15.66
CA LEU A 81 -26.17 11.66 -17.05
C LEU A 81 -26.59 13.11 -17.33
N GLY A 82 -27.60 13.64 -16.62
CA GLY A 82 -27.95 15.06 -16.70
C GLY A 82 -26.81 15.97 -16.22
N MET A 83 -25.95 15.51 -15.31
CA MET A 83 -24.70 16.19 -14.95
C MET A 83 -23.64 15.97 -16.03
N GLN A 84 -23.43 14.72 -16.45
CA GLN A 84 -22.36 14.36 -17.38
C GLN A 84 -22.51 15.05 -18.75
N THR A 85 -23.74 15.18 -19.25
CA THR A 85 -24.03 15.85 -20.51
C THR A 85 -23.72 17.35 -20.49
N LEU A 86 -23.52 17.99 -19.33
CA LEU A 86 -23.08 19.39 -19.26
C LEU A 86 -21.64 19.58 -19.75
N PHE A 87 -20.82 18.52 -19.75
CA PHE A 87 -19.42 18.55 -20.15
C PHE A 87 -19.25 18.44 -21.67
N GLU A 88 -18.02 18.59 -22.17
CA GLU A 88 -17.73 18.57 -23.61
C GLU A 88 -17.87 17.17 -24.22
N GLY A 89 -17.67 16.12 -23.42
CA GLY A 89 -17.82 14.72 -23.84
C GLY A 89 -17.58 13.71 -22.72
N SER A 90 -17.60 12.44 -23.08
CA SER A 90 -17.34 11.32 -22.17
C SER A 90 -16.45 10.27 -22.83
N ALA A 91 -15.49 9.72 -22.08
CA ALA A 91 -14.68 8.58 -22.46
C ALA A 91 -15.50 7.30 -22.66
N GLU A 92 -16.75 7.25 -22.18
CA GLU A 92 -17.71 6.18 -22.48
C GLU A 92 -18.09 6.13 -23.96
N SER A 93 -18.11 7.28 -24.63
CA SER A 93 -18.52 7.39 -26.03
C SER A 93 -17.60 8.38 -26.76
N PRO A 94 -16.36 7.97 -27.08
CA PRO A 94 -15.38 8.85 -27.73
C PRO A 94 -15.92 9.46 -29.02
N GLY A 95 -15.79 10.79 -29.16
CA GLY A 95 -16.25 11.54 -30.34
C GLY A 95 -17.69 12.05 -30.26
N VAL A 96 -18.48 11.64 -29.27
CA VAL A 96 -19.82 12.20 -29.03
C VAL A 96 -19.71 13.49 -28.19
N ALA A 97 -20.18 14.60 -28.73
CA ALA A 97 -20.16 15.90 -28.05
C ALA A 97 -21.32 16.05 -27.06
N GLY A 98 -21.01 16.48 -25.84
CA GLY A 98 -22.01 16.90 -24.85
C GLY A 98 -22.54 18.31 -25.10
N LEU A 99 -23.35 18.83 -24.17
CA LEU A 99 -23.92 20.17 -24.24
C LEU A 99 -22.84 21.27 -24.16
N GLY A 100 -21.66 20.97 -23.58
CA GLY A 100 -20.49 21.86 -23.58
C GLY A 100 -20.67 23.13 -22.76
N VAL A 101 -21.42 23.07 -21.65
CA VAL A 101 -21.58 24.17 -20.70
C VAL A 101 -20.37 24.27 -19.78
N LEU A 102 -19.83 23.12 -19.37
CA LEU A 102 -18.64 23.00 -18.53
C LEU A 102 -17.48 22.41 -19.33
N PRO A 103 -16.25 22.91 -19.15
CA PRO A 103 -15.07 22.36 -19.81
C PRO A 103 -14.67 21.01 -19.23
N GLY A 104 -14.08 20.15 -20.05
CA GLY A 104 -13.53 18.87 -19.64
C GLY A 104 -14.35 17.67 -20.12
N THR A 105 -13.81 16.48 -19.85
CA THR A 105 -14.37 15.20 -20.29
C THR A 105 -14.66 14.32 -19.08
N VAL A 106 -15.78 13.59 -19.12
CA VAL A 106 -16.11 12.57 -18.13
C VAL A 106 -15.26 11.33 -18.39
N GLU A 107 -14.58 10.80 -17.38
CA GLU A 107 -13.60 9.73 -17.51
C GLU A 107 -14.04 8.46 -16.77
N ARG A 108 -13.59 7.28 -17.20
CA ARG A 108 -13.83 6.04 -16.45
C ARG A 108 -13.05 6.09 -15.13
N PHE A 109 -13.58 5.47 -14.07
CA PHE A 109 -12.75 5.20 -12.89
C PHE A 109 -11.48 4.41 -13.28
N PRO A 110 -10.32 4.73 -12.69
CA PRO A 110 -9.08 4.03 -12.94
C PRO A 110 -9.16 2.59 -12.43
N GLU A 111 -8.30 1.73 -12.98
CA GLU A 111 -8.15 0.37 -12.46
C GLU A 111 -7.58 0.44 -11.04
N THR A 112 -8.42 0.12 -10.06
CA THR A 112 -8.07 0.08 -8.64
C THR A 112 -8.50 -1.27 -8.07
N SER A 113 -8.28 -1.49 -6.77
CA SER A 113 -8.84 -2.65 -6.07
C SER A 113 -10.36 -2.59 -5.85
N LEU A 114 -11.01 -1.46 -6.19
CA LEU A 114 -12.45 -1.28 -6.04
C LEU A 114 -13.19 -1.73 -7.29
N ALA A 115 -14.39 -2.27 -7.08
CA ALA A 115 -15.25 -2.72 -8.16
C ALA A 115 -15.77 -1.55 -9.02
N VAL A 116 -15.89 -1.75 -10.34
CA VAL A 116 -16.49 -0.74 -11.24
C VAL A 116 -17.57 -1.43 -12.05
N PRO A 117 -18.83 -0.93 -12.04
CA PRO A 117 -19.30 0.38 -11.59
C PRO A 117 -19.26 0.61 -10.07
N ASN A 118 -19.10 1.88 -9.67
CA ASN A 118 -19.34 2.31 -8.29
C ASN A 118 -20.84 2.25 -8.00
N ILE A 119 -21.28 1.24 -7.25
CA ILE A 119 -22.66 1.03 -6.79
C ILE A 119 -22.67 1.09 -5.26
N ASN A 120 -22.71 2.30 -4.70
CA ASN A 120 -22.63 2.49 -3.25
C ASN A 120 -23.18 3.83 -2.76
N TRP A 121 -23.20 4.00 -1.44
CA TRP A 121 -23.53 5.22 -0.73
C TRP A 121 -22.27 5.91 -0.23
N SER A 122 -21.90 7.05 -0.81
CA SER A 122 -20.65 7.77 -0.48
C SER A 122 -20.93 9.16 0.07
N GLY A 123 -20.01 9.66 0.91
CA GLY A 123 -20.12 10.99 1.49
C GLY A 123 -19.93 12.09 0.44
N VAL A 124 -20.71 13.17 0.57
CA VAL A 124 -20.65 14.33 -0.33
C VAL A 124 -20.01 15.49 0.43
N ALA A 125 -18.76 15.82 0.12
CA ALA A 125 -18.02 16.91 0.74
C ALA A 125 -18.14 18.20 -0.07
N PRO A 126 -18.73 19.28 0.47
CA PRO A 126 -18.75 20.56 -0.22
C PRO A 126 -17.36 21.12 -0.48
N MET A 127 -17.20 21.73 -1.65
CA MET A 127 -15.98 22.42 -2.08
C MET A 127 -16.15 23.93 -2.07
N LEU A 128 -17.39 24.42 -2.04
CA LEU A 128 -17.74 25.84 -1.95
C LEU A 128 -18.29 26.19 -0.57
N ALA A 129 -17.93 27.37 -0.06
CA ALA A 129 -18.38 27.89 1.24
C ALA A 129 -19.90 28.03 1.31
N ASP A 130 -20.52 28.35 0.17
CA ASP A 130 -21.95 28.21 -0.06
C ASP A 130 -22.25 26.89 -0.81
N PRO A 131 -22.60 25.81 -0.09
CA PRO A 131 -22.80 24.50 -0.70
C PRO A 131 -24.18 24.33 -1.35
N TRP A 132 -25.02 25.37 -1.40
CA TRP A 132 -26.41 25.22 -1.84
C TRP A 132 -26.50 24.57 -3.23
N PRO A 133 -27.42 23.59 -3.42
CA PRO A 133 -28.48 23.13 -2.49
C PRO A 133 -28.07 21.98 -1.53
N LEU A 134 -26.77 21.68 -1.41
CA LEU A 134 -26.27 20.58 -0.58
C LEU A 134 -26.19 20.95 0.91
N GLU A 135 -26.17 19.91 1.75
CA GLU A 135 -25.99 20.04 3.20
C GLU A 135 -24.51 20.16 3.58
N LYS A 136 -24.19 20.99 4.58
CA LYS A 136 -22.83 21.10 5.14
C LYS A 136 -22.38 19.83 5.89
N ALA A 137 -23.32 19.01 6.34
CA ALA A 137 -23.07 17.84 7.19
C ALA A 137 -22.48 16.62 6.45
N GLN A 138 -22.14 16.76 5.17
CA GLN A 138 -21.58 15.71 4.32
C GLN A 138 -22.37 14.40 4.31
N PRO A 139 -23.68 14.45 3.98
CA PRO A 139 -24.50 13.27 4.02
C PRO A 139 -24.06 12.26 2.96
N ARG A 140 -24.45 10.99 3.14
CA ARG A 140 -24.24 9.96 2.13
C ARG A 140 -25.35 10.01 1.10
N CYS A 141 -24.95 9.95 -0.17
CA CYS A 141 -25.86 9.87 -1.31
C CYS A 141 -25.55 8.61 -2.13
N TYR A 142 -26.54 8.14 -2.88
CA TYR A 142 -26.43 6.94 -3.71
C TYR A 142 -25.80 7.23 -5.07
N PHE A 143 -24.72 6.51 -5.37
CA PHE A 143 -23.95 6.57 -6.61
C PHE A 143 -24.07 5.24 -7.36
N VAL A 144 -24.25 5.31 -8.67
CA VAL A 144 -24.39 4.15 -9.56
C VAL A 144 -23.82 4.45 -10.95
N HIS A 145 -22.49 4.43 -11.08
CA HIS A 145 -21.81 4.89 -12.31
C HIS A 145 -20.42 4.26 -12.52
N SER A 146 -20.01 4.10 -13.78
CA SER A 146 -18.64 3.71 -14.16
C SER A 146 -17.74 4.91 -14.51
N TYR A 147 -18.35 6.05 -14.85
CA TYR A 147 -17.69 7.23 -15.39
C TYR A 147 -17.95 8.44 -14.49
N ARG A 148 -16.94 9.29 -14.28
CA ARG A 148 -16.89 10.34 -13.27
C ARG A 148 -16.16 11.57 -13.82
N VAL A 149 -16.44 12.73 -13.26
CA VAL A 149 -15.67 13.96 -13.55
C VAL A 149 -14.41 14.00 -12.68
N PRO A 150 -13.20 14.08 -13.25
CA PRO A 150 -11.97 14.15 -12.47
C PRO A 150 -11.95 15.30 -11.47
N MET A 151 -11.19 15.12 -10.38
CA MET A 151 -11.05 16.15 -9.37
C MET A 151 -10.42 17.43 -9.97
N THR A 152 -11.02 18.59 -9.68
CA THR A 152 -10.54 19.91 -10.12
C THR A 152 -10.81 20.96 -9.06
N THR A 153 -10.12 22.10 -9.14
CA THR A 153 -10.37 23.28 -8.29
C THR A 153 -11.18 24.35 -9.00
N ALA A 154 -11.82 24.01 -10.11
CA ALA A 154 -12.63 24.95 -10.86
C ALA A 154 -13.77 25.52 -9.99
N PRO A 155 -14.13 26.81 -10.15
CA PRO A 155 -15.13 27.46 -9.31
C PRO A 155 -16.54 26.87 -9.45
N TRP A 156 -16.79 26.10 -10.51
CA TRP A 156 -18.05 25.38 -10.72
C TRP A 156 -18.12 24.03 -9.99
N ALA A 157 -17.01 23.53 -9.42
CA ALA A 157 -17.02 22.28 -8.66
C ALA A 157 -17.67 22.51 -7.29
N LEU A 158 -18.92 22.05 -7.14
CA LEU A 158 -19.72 22.30 -5.95
C LEU A 158 -19.36 21.36 -4.79
N ALA A 159 -19.15 20.07 -5.08
CA ALA A 159 -18.80 19.07 -4.10
C ALA A 159 -17.99 17.91 -4.70
N CYS A 160 -17.21 17.23 -3.85
CA CYS A 160 -16.47 16.02 -4.20
C CYS A 160 -16.90 14.83 -3.34
N SER A 161 -16.64 13.63 -3.87
CA SER A 161 -16.75 12.37 -3.15
C SER A 161 -15.47 11.55 -3.37
N GLU A 162 -15.35 10.42 -2.67
CA GLU A 162 -14.18 9.55 -2.74
C GLU A 162 -14.59 8.09 -2.99
N TYR A 163 -13.96 7.50 -4.01
CA TYR A 163 -14.08 6.09 -4.37
C TYR A 163 -12.76 5.64 -5.00
N GLY A 164 -11.81 5.21 -4.16
CA GLY A 164 -10.43 4.90 -4.55
C GLY A 164 -9.59 6.14 -4.84
N GLU A 165 -10.20 7.14 -5.46
CA GLU A 165 -9.71 8.50 -5.65
C GLU A 165 -10.85 9.52 -5.41
N LYS A 166 -10.49 10.80 -5.28
CA LYS A 166 -11.47 11.89 -5.21
C LYS A 166 -11.99 12.24 -6.60
N PHE A 167 -13.26 12.62 -6.68
CA PHE A 167 -13.90 13.05 -7.92
C PHE A 167 -14.97 14.10 -7.67
N VAL A 168 -15.29 14.91 -8.68
CA VAL A 168 -16.37 15.89 -8.58
C VAL A 168 -17.71 15.17 -8.67
N CYS A 169 -18.52 15.32 -7.63
CA CYS A 169 -19.80 14.64 -7.49
C CYS A 169 -21.01 15.59 -7.59
N ALA A 170 -20.78 16.91 -7.56
CA ALA A 170 -21.77 17.91 -7.86
C ALA A 170 -21.13 19.16 -8.46
N VAL A 171 -21.86 19.86 -9.32
CA VAL A 171 -21.42 21.08 -10.02
C VAL A 171 -22.45 22.20 -9.87
N ARG A 172 -21.99 23.44 -9.94
CA ARG A 172 -22.81 24.64 -9.92
C ARG A 172 -22.19 25.75 -10.77
N GLN A 173 -22.90 26.22 -11.80
CA GLN A 173 -22.55 27.41 -12.55
C GLN A 173 -23.81 28.28 -12.71
N GLY A 174 -23.83 29.43 -12.03
CA GLY A 174 -25.05 30.24 -11.94
C GLY A 174 -26.21 29.43 -11.36
N ASN A 175 -27.35 29.41 -12.05
CA ASN A 175 -28.55 28.65 -11.68
C ASN A 175 -28.54 27.19 -12.17
N CYS A 176 -27.52 26.78 -12.92
CA CYS A 176 -27.30 25.39 -13.29
C CYS A 176 -26.63 24.64 -12.13
N VAL A 177 -27.33 23.65 -11.59
CA VAL A 177 -26.83 22.72 -10.57
C VAL A 177 -26.92 21.31 -11.13
N ALA A 178 -25.95 20.45 -10.85
CA ALA A 178 -26.10 19.05 -11.19
C ALA A 178 -25.36 18.14 -10.21
N THR A 179 -25.84 16.91 -10.06
CA THR A 179 -25.28 15.90 -9.15
C THR A 179 -24.99 14.61 -9.90
N GLN A 180 -23.85 13.99 -9.61
CA GLN A 180 -23.50 12.66 -10.13
C GLN A 180 -24.29 11.56 -9.41
N PHE A 181 -24.58 11.76 -8.11
CA PHE A 181 -25.46 10.90 -7.34
C PHE A 181 -26.94 11.16 -7.69
N HIS A 182 -27.79 10.19 -7.33
CA HIS A 182 -29.23 10.22 -7.55
C HIS A 182 -29.96 10.70 -6.28
N PRO A 183 -30.37 11.98 -6.18
CA PRO A 183 -31.08 12.47 -5.00
C PRO A 183 -32.43 11.77 -4.79
N GLU A 184 -33.14 11.40 -5.84
CA GLU A 184 -34.38 10.61 -5.78
C GLU A 184 -34.17 9.19 -5.23
N LYS A 185 -32.93 8.69 -5.21
CA LYS A 185 -32.52 7.40 -4.63
C LYS A 185 -31.66 7.52 -3.38
N SER A 186 -31.50 8.73 -2.86
CA SER A 186 -30.68 9.00 -1.67
C SER A 186 -31.53 9.18 -0.40
N GLY A 187 -32.72 8.58 -0.37
CA GLY A 187 -33.65 8.65 0.74
C GLY A 187 -34.03 10.08 1.12
N THR A 188 -34.20 10.33 2.42
CA THR A 188 -34.63 11.64 2.93
C THR A 188 -33.63 12.76 2.66
N VAL A 189 -32.33 12.44 2.65
CA VAL A 189 -31.26 13.40 2.30
C VAL A 189 -31.46 13.93 0.89
N GLY A 190 -31.65 13.04 -0.08
CA GLY A 190 -31.80 13.46 -1.47
C GLY A 190 -33.10 14.19 -1.74
N LEU A 191 -34.20 13.82 -1.07
CA LEU A 191 -35.44 14.58 -1.09
C LEU A 191 -35.23 16.02 -0.56
N ARG A 192 -34.47 16.21 0.52
CA ARG A 192 -34.15 17.56 1.04
C ARG A 192 -33.30 18.37 0.07
N ILE A 193 -32.36 17.75 -0.65
CA ILE A 193 -31.55 18.43 -1.69
C ILE A 193 -32.47 18.94 -2.80
N LEU A 194 -33.35 18.09 -3.32
CA LEU A 194 -34.33 18.48 -4.36
C LEU A 194 -35.27 19.58 -3.85
N GLU A 195 -35.81 19.43 -2.65
CA GLU A 195 -36.70 20.42 -2.04
C GLU A 195 -36.01 21.78 -1.88
N THR A 196 -34.76 21.78 -1.42
CA THR A 196 -33.95 22.98 -1.19
C THR A 196 -33.65 23.71 -2.49
N TRP A 197 -33.40 22.97 -3.58
CA TRP A 197 -33.24 23.55 -4.90
C TRP A 197 -34.56 24.11 -5.45
N LEU A 198 -35.65 23.33 -5.36
CA LEU A 198 -36.97 23.70 -5.88
C LEU A 198 -37.61 24.89 -5.16
N LYS A 199 -37.33 25.09 -3.87
CA LYS A 199 -37.78 26.28 -3.14
C LYS A 199 -37.09 27.56 -3.63
N GLY A 200 -35.94 27.43 -4.29
CA GLY A 200 -35.21 28.50 -4.95
C GLY A 200 -34.55 29.48 -4.00
N ARG A 201 -33.29 29.82 -4.30
CA ARG A 201 -32.65 31.07 -3.86
C ARG A 201 -31.53 31.42 -4.81
N ALA A 202 -31.08 32.68 -4.79
CA ALA A 202 -29.86 33.05 -5.49
C ALA A 202 -28.65 32.31 -4.86
N PRO A 203 -27.79 31.67 -5.67
CA PRO A 203 -26.55 31.09 -5.18
C PRO A 203 -25.62 32.20 -4.69
N GLY A 204 -24.93 31.98 -3.57
CA GLY A 204 -23.89 32.86 -3.08
C GLY A 204 -22.61 32.75 -3.91
N GLU A 205 -21.64 33.62 -3.64
CA GLU A 205 -20.34 33.64 -4.32
C GLU A 205 -19.61 32.28 -4.25
N ALA A 206 -18.89 31.94 -5.31
CA ALA A 206 -18.07 30.74 -5.41
C ALA A 206 -16.75 30.89 -4.64
N ALA A 207 -16.84 31.05 -3.32
CA ALA A 207 -15.70 31.02 -2.41
C ALA A 207 -15.38 29.56 -2.01
N PRO A 208 -14.10 29.17 -1.86
CA PRO A 208 -13.74 27.83 -1.43
C PRO A 208 -14.21 27.53 -0.01
N ALA A 209 -14.65 26.30 0.25
CA ALA A 209 -14.97 25.80 1.59
C ALA A 209 -13.69 25.49 2.40
N GLU A 210 -13.84 25.34 3.72
CA GLU A 210 -12.80 24.70 4.54
C GLU A 210 -12.53 23.26 4.06
N ALA A 211 -11.29 22.79 4.26
CA ALA A 211 -10.88 21.47 3.79
C ALA A 211 -11.62 20.36 4.52
N PHE A 212 -12.51 19.66 3.80
CA PHE A 212 -13.19 18.47 4.27
C PHE A 212 -12.78 17.24 3.46
N CYS A 213 -12.69 16.09 4.12
CA CYS A 213 -12.49 14.80 3.45
C CYS A 213 -13.85 14.09 3.37
N PRO A 214 -14.32 13.71 2.17
CA PRO A 214 -15.57 13.00 2.05
C PRO A 214 -15.51 11.68 2.82
N GLU A 215 -16.66 11.33 3.40
CA GLU A 215 -16.85 10.07 4.07
C GLU A 215 -16.71 8.89 3.08
N PRO A 216 -15.99 7.81 3.43
CA PRO A 216 -15.78 6.69 2.51
C PRO A 216 -17.10 5.96 2.19
N PRO A 217 -17.12 5.08 1.18
CA PRO A 217 -18.33 4.35 0.81
C PRO A 217 -18.91 3.53 1.98
N ALA A 218 -20.24 3.41 2.04
CA ALA A 218 -20.93 2.64 3.07
C ALA A 218 -20.80 1.13 2.85
N ARG A 219 -21.14 0.36 3.89
CA ARG A 219 -21.40 -1.08 3.76
C ARG A 219 -22.87 -1.25 3.39
N ARG A 220 -23.16 -1.62 2.14
CA ARG A 220 -24.52 -1.67 1.61
C ARG A 220 -25.29 -2.90 2.09
N ILE A 221 -26.46 -2.68 2.68
CA ILE A 221 -27.37 -3.72 3.17
C ILE A 221 -28.64 -3.75 2.33
N ILE A 222 -28.86 -4.88 1.66
CA ILE A 222 -29.97 -5.07 0.71
C ILE A 222 -31.05 -5.91 1.37
N ALA A 223 -32.30 -5.43 1.33
CA ALA A 223 -33.46 -6.20 1.75
C ALA A 223 -34.16 -6.81 0.54
N CYS A 224 -34.36 -8.13 0.55
CA CYS A 224 -34.93 -8.85 -0.58
C CYS A 224 -36.25 -9.52 -0.22
N LEU A 225 -37.28 -9.40 -1.06
CA LEU A 225 -38.59 -10.04 -0.88
C LEU A 225 -39.04 -10.87 -2.09
N ASP A 226 -39.67 -12.00 -1.80
CA ASP A 226 -40.28 -12.88 -2.80
C ASP A 226 -41.71 -12.45 -3.11
N VAL A 227 -42.03 -12.26 -4.39
CA VAL A 227 -43.37 -11.90 -4.85
C VAL A 227 -44.02 -13.09 -5.55
N ARG A 228 -45.06 -13.67 -4.93
CA ARG A 228 -45.86 -14.79 -5.46
C ARG A 228 -47.31 -14.39 -5.68
N ALA A 229 -48.02 -15.15 -6.50
CA ALA A 229 -49.48 -15.14 -6.54
C ALA A 229 -50.01 -16.21 -5.56
N ASN A 230 -50.97 -15.86 -4.71
CA ASN A 230 -51.69 -16.83 -3.88
C ASN A 230 -52.77 -17.57 -4.69
N ASP A 231 -53.50 -18.50 -4.05
CA ASP A 231 -54.56 -19.27 -4.71
C ASP A 231 -55.74 -18.41 -5.21
N ALA A 232 -55.90 -17.18 -4.69
CA ALA A 232 -56.89 -16.19 -5.15
C ALA A 232 -56.37 -15.29 -6.28
N GLY A 233 -55.10 -15.45 -6.70
CA GLY A 233 -54.45 -14.61 -7.70
C GLY A 233 -53.86 -13.31 -7.16
N ASP A 234 -53.97 -13.03 -5.86
CA ASP A 234 -53.39 -11.84 -5.23
C ASP A 234 -51.87 -11.99 -5.09
N LEU A 235 -51.16 -10.87 -5.26
CA LEU A 235 -49.73 -10.79 -5.01
C LEU A 235 -49.44 -10.74 -3.51
N VAL A 236 -48.71 -11.74 -3.03
CA VAL A 236 -48.34 -11.91 -1.63
C VAL A 236 -46.84 -12.14 -1.49
N VAL A 237 -46.32 -11.84 -0.30
CA VAL A 237 -44.95 -12.17 0.09
C VAL A 237 -44.93 -13.51 0.81
N THR A 238 -43.97 -14.38 0.46
CA THR A 238 -43.89 -15.76 0.98
C THR A 238 -42.46 -16.11 1.41
N LYS A 239 -42.27 -17.29 2.05
CA LYS A 239 -40.95 -17.76 2.50
C LYS A 239 -40.07 -18.22 1.33
N GLY A 240 -38.78 -17.87 1.40
CA GLY A 240 -37.71 -18.41 0.56
C GLY A 240 -37.51 -19.93 0.73
N ASP A 241 -37.65 -20.63 -0.40
CA ASP A 241 -37.06 -21.90 -0.83
C ASP A 241 -36.67 -22.99 0.18
N GLN A 242 -37.60 -23.39 1.04
CA GLN A 242 -37.80 -24.82 1.27
C GLN A 242 -39.22 -25.19 0.85
N TYR A 243 -39.29 -26.15 -0.06
CA TYR A 243 -40.38 -26.66 -0.91
C TYR A 243 -41.75 -27.00 -0.27
N ASP A 244 -42.05 -26.50 0.94
CA ASP A 244 -43.37 -26.55 1.57
C ASP A 244 -43.87 -25.12 1.86
N VAL A 245 -44.51 -24.51 0.86
CA VAL A 245 -45.11 -23.17 0.94
C VAL A 245 -46.53 -23.20 1.51
N ARG A 246 -47.06 -24.41 1.76
CA ARG A 246 -48.42 -24.65 2.25
C ARG A 246 -48.41 -24.94 3.75
N GLU A 247 -49.37 -24.41 4.49
CA GLU A 247 -49.62 -24.86 5.86
C GLU A 247 -50.05 -26.34 5.86
N LYS A 248 -50.08 -27.01 7.03
CA LYS A 248 -50.58 -28.40 7.16
C LYS A 248 -52.02 -28.58 6.62
N GLU A 249 -52.72 -27.48 6.33
CA GLU A 249 -54.06 -27.40 5.76
C GLU A 249 -54.12 -26.75 4.34
N GLY A 250 -53.00 -26.61 3.63
CA GLY A 250 -52.99 -26.38 2.17
C GLY A 250 -52.94 -24.93 1.66
N SER A 251 -53.01 -23.91 2.52
CA SER A 251 -52.98 -22.48 2.13
C SER A 251 -51.56 -21.90 2.04
N VAL A 252 -51.32 -20.96 1.11
CA VAL A 252 -50.04 -20.23 0.96
C VAL A 252 -49.81 -19.28 2.14
N ARG A 253 -48.67 -19.41 2.85
CA ARG A 253 -48.30 -18.50 3.95
C ARG A 253 -48.04 -17.06 3.47
N ASN A 254 -48.85 -16.12 3.95
CA ASN A 254 -48.79 -14.70 3.56
C ASN A 254 -48.05 -13.85 4.62
N HIS A 255 -46.91 -13.26 4.25
CA HIS A 255 -46.12 -12.35 5.09
C HIS A 255 -46.44 -10.86 4.86
N GLY A 256 -47.48 -10.55 4.08
CA GLY A 256 -47.93 -9.20 3.78
C GLY A 256 -47.97 -8.90 2.28
N LYS A 257 -48.38 -7.67 1.95
CA LYS A 257 -48.37 -7.16 0.57
C LYS A 257 -46.96 -6.67 0.19
N PRO A 258 -46.48 -6.96 -1.04
CA PRO A 258 -45.13 -6.56 -1.47
C PRO A 258 -44.80 -5.07 -1.27
N VAL A 259 -45.74 -4.19 -1.62
CA VAL A 259 -45.55 -2.73 -1.53
C VAL A 259 -45.37 -2.27 -0.08
N SER A 260 -46.23 -2.72 0.84
CA SER A 260 -46.14 -2.34 2.26
C SER A 260 -44.86 -2.85 2.91
N LEU A 261 -44.39 -4.03 2.49
CA LEU A 261 -43.15 -4.59 2.99
C LEU A 261 -41.91 -3.82 2.49
N ALA A 262 -41.89 -3.46 1.20
CA ALA A 262 -40.84 -2.63 0.62
C ALA A 262 -40.77 -1.24 1.29
N GLU A 263 -41.93 -0.62 1.54
CA GLU A 263 -42.05 0.64 2.29
C GLU A 263 -41.46 0.50 3.70
N ARG A 264 -41.77 -0.59 4.41
CA ARG A 264 -41.19 -0.87 5.73
C ARG A 264 -39.68 -1.03 5.66
N TYR A 265 -39.14 -1.79 4.70
CA TYR A 265 -37.68 -1.95 4.56
C TYR A 265 -36.96 -0.64 4.34
N TYR A 266 -37.53 0.24 3.52
CA TYR A 266 -37.01 1.58 3.36
C TYR A 266 -36.99 2.37 4.68
N GLN A 267 -38.08 2.33 5.45
CA GLN A 267 -38.17 2.99 6.76
C GLN A 267 -37.21 2.41 7.81
N ASP A 268 -37.00 1.10 7.79
CA ASP A 268 -36.04 0.39 8.65
C ASP A 268 -34.58 0.66 8.25
N GLY A 269 -34.36 1.37 7.13
CA GLY A 269 -33.06 1.80 6.66
C GLY A 269 -32.39 0.84 5.69
N ALA A 270 -33.13 0.06 4.89
CA ALA A 270 -32.55 -0.68 3.77
C ALA A 270 -31.86 0.28 2.78
N ASP A 271 -30.65 -0.06 2.34
CA ASP A 271 -29.91 0.73 1.34
C ASP A 271 -30.41 0.48 -0.08
N GLU A 272 -31.11 -0.64 -0.29
CA GLU A 272 -31.68 -1.11 -1.55
C GLU A 272 -32.77 -2.15 -1.25
N VAL A 273 -33.81 -2.22 -2.09
CA VAL A 273 -34.88 -3.22 -2.00
C VAL A 273 -34.93 -4.05 -3.27
N SER A 274 -34.80 -5.38 -3.14
CA SER A 274 -34.86 -6.33 -4.24
C SER A 274 -36.18 -7.10 -4.24
N PHE A 275 -36.83 -7.19 -5.39
CA PHE A 275 -38.04 -7.98 -5.62
C PHE A 275 -37.72 -9.20 -6.47
N LEU A 276 -37.95 -10.40 -5.95
CA LEU A 276 -37.87 -11.64 -6.72
C LEU A 276 -39.26 -11.99 -7.24
N ASN A 277 -39.49 -11.70 -8.53
CA ASN A 277 -40.69 -12.03 -9.25
C ASN A 277 -40.69 -13.52 -9.64
N ILE A 278 -41.37 -14.31 -8.80
CA ILE A 278 -41.59 -15.74 -8.99
C ILE A 278 -43.07 -16.05 -9.28
N THR A 279 -43.79 -15.05 -9.80
CA THR A 279 -45.19 -15.21 -10.21
C THR A 279 -45.31 -16.11 -11.46
N ALA A 280 -46.48 -16.75 -11.60
CA ALA A 280 -46.82 -17.51 -12.81
C ALA A 280 -47.11 -16.60 -14.02
N PHE A 281 -47.26 -15.29 -13.80
CA PHE A 281 -47.72 -14.29 -14.76
C PHE A 281 -46.60 -13.69 -15.62
N ARG A 282 -45.41 -14.30 -15.64
CA ARG A 282 -44.23 -13.73 -16.33
C ARG A 282 -44.32 -13.77 -17.86
N ASP A 283 -45.18 -14.62 -18.39
CA ASP A 283 -45.35 -14.84 -19.83
C ASP A 283 -46.72 -14.31 -20.33
N MET A 284 -47.46 -13.55 -19.51
CA MET A 284 -48.67 -12.85 -19.96
C MET A 284 -48.32 -11.57 -20.73
N VAL A 285 -49.33 -10.92 -21.31
CA VAL A 285 -49.20 -9.61 -21.95
C VAL A 285 -48.43 -8.64 -21.04
N LEU A 286 -47.30 -8.11 -21.54
CA LEU A 286 -46.31 -7.40 -20.73
C LEU A 286 -46.93 -6.24 -19.94
N GLU A 287 -47.79 -5.46 -20.58
CA GLU A 287 -48.41 -4.28 -19.97
C GLU A 287 -49.33 -4.61 -18.80
N ASP A 288 -49.90 -5.82 -18.80
CA ASP A 288 -50.86 -6.31 -17.82
C ASP A 288 -50.18 -7.07 -16.65
N GLN A 289 -48.84 -7.18 -16.67
CA GLN A 289 -48.11 -7.89 -15.63
C GLN A 289 -48.27 -7.21 -14.25
N PRO A 290 -48.81 -7.93 -13.24
CA PRO A 290 -49.07 -7.35 -11.92
C PRO A 290 -47.81 -6.81 -11.22
N MET A 291 -46.63 -7.36 -11.54
CA MET A 291 -45.36 -6.91 -10.97
C MET A 291 -45.00 -5.47 -11.38
N LEU A 292 -45.43 -5.01 -12.56
CA LEU A 292 -45.23 -3.62 -12.97
C LEU A 292 -45.98 -2.67 -12.03
N GLU A 293 -47.20 -3.04 -11.63
CA GLU A 293 -47.99 -2.23 -10.72
C GLU A 293 -47.41 -2.21 -9.29
N VAL A 294 -46.87 -3.35 -8.84
CA VAL A 294 -46.12 -3.42 -7.58
C VAL A 294 -44.95 -2.43 -7.58
N LEU A 295 -44.18 -2.37 -8.66
CA LEU A 295 -43.05 -1.44 -8.77
C LEU A 295 -43.50 0.01 -8.82
N ARG A 296 -44.55 0.33 -9.58
CA ARG A 296 -45.11 1.70 -9.63
C ARG A 296 -45.51 2.17 -8.24
N SER A 297 -46.29 1.34 -7.55
CA SER A 297 -46.75 1.60 -6.19
C SER A 297 -45.62 1.68 -5.17
N ALA A 298 -44.58 0.85 -5.30
CA ALA A 298 -43.41 0.90 -4.42
C ALA A 298 -42.57 2.16 -4.67
N ALA A 299 -42.34 2.52 -5.93
CA ALA A 299 -41.55 3.69 -6.33
C ALA A 299 -42.20 5.03 -5.92
N GLU A 300 -43.51 5.06 -5.61
CA GLU A 300 -44.17 6.25 -5.05
C GLU A 300 -43.73 6.55 -3.61
N LYS A 301 -43.24 5.54 -2.89
CA LYS A 301 -42.97 5.62 -1.45
C LYS A 301 -41.53 5.30 -1.07
N VAL A 302 -40.82 4.56 -1.90
CA VAL A 302 -39.48 4.04 -1.62
C VAL A 302 -38.44 4.81 -2.44
N PHE A 303 -37.67 5.66 -1.76
CA PHE A 303 -36.64 6.52 -2.35
C PHE A 303 -35.22 5.98 -2.18
N VAL A 304 -35.09 4.66 -2.30
CA VAL A 304 -33.82 3.92 -2.43
C VAL A 304 -33.89 3.06 -3.70
N PRO A 305 -32.76 2.52 -4.19
CA PRO A 305 -32.74 1.70 -5.40
C PRO A 305 -33.66 0.48 -5.29
N LEU A 306 -34.39 0.21 -6.37
CA LEU A 306 -35.27 -0.94 -6.52
C LEU A 306 -34.69 -1.89 -7.57
N THR A 307 -34.41 -3.13 -7.18
CA THR A 307 -33.96 -4.19 -8.08
C THR A 307 -35.09 -5.18 -8.31
N VAL A 308 -35.32 -5.60 -9.55
CA VAL A 308 -36.32 -6.65 -9.86
C VAL A 308 -35.67 -7.81 -10.60
N GLY A 309 -35.90 -9.03 -10.12
CA GLY A 309 -35.41 -10.27 -10.73
C GLY A 309 -36.54 -11.22 -11.08
N GLY A 310 -36.36 -12.00 -12.14
CA GLY A 310 -37.33 -13.02 -12.57
C GLY A 310 -38.27 -12.56 -13.68
N GLY A 311 -38.24 -13.29 -14.80
CA GLY A 311 -39.02 -12.97 -16.01
C GLY A 311 -38.31 -12.05 -17.01
N ILE A 312 -37.08 -11.61 -16.71
CA ILE A 312 -36.30 -10.75 -17.62
C ILE A 312 -35.61 -11.62 -18.69
N ARG A 313 -36.36 -11.90 -19.76
CA ARG A 313 -35.93 -12.71 -20.91
C ARG A 313 -36.83 -12.43 -22.11
N SER A 314 -36.44 -12.90 -23.29
CA SER A 314 -37.34 -12.93 -24.44
C SER A 314 -38.44 -13.98 -24.25
N TYR A 315 -39.67 -13.65 -24.61
CA TYR A 315 -40.82 -14.57 -24.59
C TYR A 315 -41.90 -14.17 -25.60
N VAL A 316 -42.86 -15.07 -25.83
CA VAL A 316 -44.05 -14.83 -26.65
C VAL A 316 -45.28 -14.97 -25.77
N ASP A 317 -46.16 -13.97 -25.78
CA ASP A 317 -47.37 -13.96 -24.97
C ASP A 317 -48.48 -14.85 -25.54
N GLU A 318 -49.57 -14.99 -24.79
CA GLU A 318 -50.78 -15.74 -25.20
C GLU A 318 -51.48 -15.19 -26.47
N LYS A 319 -51.18 -13.94 -26.87
CA LYS A 319 -51.71 -13.28 -28.06
C LYS A 319 -50.74 -13.40 -29.26
N GLY A 320 -49.63 -14.13 -29.11
CA GLY A 320 -48.62 -14.32 -30.15
C GLY A 320 -47.69 -13.12 -30.36
N ARG A 321 -47.64 -12.17 -29.43
CA ARG A 321 -46.71 -11.03 -29.48
C ARG A 321 -45.37 -11.45 -28.90
N SER A 322 -44.31 -11.20 -29.65
CA SER A 322 -42.93 -11.44 -29.22
C SER A 322 -42.38 -10.21 -28.50
N TYR A 323 -41.82 -10.42 -27.31
CA TYR A 323 -41.11 -9.41 -26.55
C TYR A 323 -39.64 -9.83 -26.41
N SER A 324 -38.72 -8.92 -26.69
CA SER A 324 -37.30 -9.13 -26.40
C SER A 324 -37.01 -8.92 -24.92
N ALA A 325 -35.88 -9.45 -24.42
CA ALA A 325 -35.41 -9.16 -23.06
C ALA A 325 -35.26 -7.65 -22.81
N LEU A 326 -34.92 -6.86 -23.84
CA LEU A 326 -34.83 -5.41 -23.75
C LEU A 326 -36.21 -4.76 -23.56
N ASP A 327 -37.23 -5.19 -24.30
CA ASP A 327 -38.60 -4.68 -24.15
C ASP A 327 -39.14 -4.91 -22.73
N VAL A 328 -38.84 -6.08 -22.18
CA VAL A 328 -39.20 -6.43 -20.80
C VAL A 328 -38.47 -5.54 -19.80
N ALA A 329 -37.14 -5.40 -19.93
CA ALA A 329 -36.36 -4.55 -19.05
C ALA A 329 -36.81 -3.08 -19.11
N ASP A 330 -37.06 -2.55 -20.32
CA ASP A 330 -37.63 -1.23 -20.56
C ASP A 330 -38.92 -1.01 -19.75
N ALA A 331 -39.87 -1.95 -19.82
CA ALA A 331 -41.12 -1.86 -19.09
C ALA A 331 -40.91 -1.83 -17.57
N TYR A 332 -39.99 -2.65 -17.06
CA TYR A 332 -39.63 -2.69 -15.65
C TYR A 332 -38.95 -1.40 -15.16
N PHE A 333 -38.01 -0.84 -15.92
CA PHE A 333 -37.38 0.45 -15.59
C PHE A 333 -38.42 1.57 -15.59
N ARG A 334 -39.33 1.58 -16.57
CA ARG A 334 -40.43 2.55 -16.65
C ARG A 334 -41.43 2.42 -15.51
N ALA A 335 -41.60 1.22 -14.97
CA ALA A 335 -42.47 0.97 -13.83
C ALA A 335 -41.85 1.39 -12.49
N GLY A 336 -40.53 1.58 -12.41
CA GLY A 336 -39.88 2.05 -11.18
C GLY A 336 -38.64 1.25 -10.76
N ALA A 337 -38.26 0.18 -11.47
CA ALA A 337 -37.01 -0.50 -11.21
C ALA A 337 -35.81 0.38 -11.60
N ASP A 338 -34.70 0.24 -10.89
CA ASP A 338 -33.42 0.86 -11.20
C ASP A 338 -32.41 -0.15 -11.75
N LYS A 339 -32.59 -1.42 -11.37
CA LYS A 339 -31.78 -2.56 -11.82
C LYS A 339 -32.66 -3.75 -12.14
N ILE A 340 -32.25 -4.52 -13.15
CA ILE A 340 -32.85 -5.81 -13.48
C ILE A 340 -31.89 -6.93 -13.12
N SER A 341 -32.44 -8.06 -12.68
CA SER A 341 -31.69 -9.25 -12.33
C SER A 341 -31.99 -10.40 -13.29
N ILE A 342 -30.94 -10.89 -13.94
CA ILE A 342 -30.96 -11.98 -14.93
C ILE A 342 -30.43 -13.25 -14.26
N GLY A 343 -31.25 -14.31 -14.25
CA GLY A 343 -30.93 -15.60 -13.62
C GLY A 343 -30.54 -16.66 -14.65
N SER A 344 -31.44 -17.62 -14.92
CA SER A 344 -31.16 -18.77 -15.81
C SER A 344 -30.68 -18.41 -17.21
N ASP A 345 -31.16 -17.30 -17.77
CA ASP A 345 -30.72 -16.82 -19.09
C ASP A 345 -29.22 -16.45 -19.10
N ALA A 346 -28.69 -15.94 -17.98
CA ALA A 346 -27.26 -15.61 -17.87
C ALA A 346 -26.36 -16.84 -17.97
N VAL A 347 -26.82 -18.01 -17.50
CA VAL A 347 -26.08 -19.28 -17.61
C VAL A 347 -26.00 -19.73 -19.07
N GLU A 348 -27.11 -19.65 -19.81
CA GLU A 348 -27.15 -20.02 -21.23
C GLU A 348 -26.33 -19.05 -22.09
N VAL A 349 -26.43 -17.74 -21.79
CA VAL A 349 -25.60 -16.70 -22.40
C VAL A 349 -24.11 -16.94 -22.16
N ALA A 350 -23.72 -17.32 -20.93
CA ALA A 350 -22.32 -17.64 -20.62
C ALA A 350 -21.82 -18.88 -21.38
N LYS A 351 -22.63 -19.94 -21.49
CA LYS A 351 -22.29 -21.11 -22.31
C LYS A 351 -22.07 -20.72 -23.78
N ALA A 352 -22.97 -19.90 -24.34
CA ALA A 352 -22.84 -19.40 -25.69
C ALA A 352 -21.55 -18.59 -25.89
N TYR A 353 -21.20 -17.73 -24.93
CA TYR A 353 -19.95 -16.97 -24.93
C TYR A 353 -18.70 -17.86 -24.98
N TYR A 354 -18.63 -18.92 -24.17
CA TYR A 354 -17.52 -19.87 -24.22
C TYR A 354 -17.50 -20.70 -25.51
N ALA A 355 -18.67 -21.15 -25.97
CA ALA A 355 -18.80 -21.87 -27.24
C ALA A 355 -18.36 -21.02 -28.45
N ALA A 356 -18.58 -19.70 -28.39
CA ALA A 356 -18.13 -18.72 -29.38
C ALA A 356 -16.65 -18.29 -29.23
N GLY A 357 -15.88 -18.96 -28.36
CA GLY A 357 -14.46 -18.64 -28.14
C GLY A 357 -14.25 -17.34 -27.35
N LYS A 358 -15.07 -17.11 -26.32
CA LYS A 358 -15.03 -15.94 -25.43
C LYS A 358 -15.36 -14.61 -26.14
N LYS A 359 -16.40 -14.63 -26.98
CA LYS A 359 -16.90 -13.45 -27.69
C LYS A 359 -18.40 -13.33 -27.52
N GLY A 360 -18.86 -12.12 -27.20
CA GLY A 360 -20.27 -11.76 -27.29
C GLY A 360 -20.68 -11.52 -28.75
N ASP A 361 -21.96 -11.70 -29.03
CA ASP A 361 -22.56 -11.45 -30.35
C ASP A 361 -23.42 -10.18 -30.39
N GLY A 362 -23.52 -9.45 -29.27
CA GLY A 362 -24.34 -8.26 -29.10
C GLY A 362 -25.84 -8.54 -28.97
N GLY A 363 -26.26 -9.81 -29.01
CA GLY A 363 -27.65 -10.23 -29.02
C GLY A 363 -28.16 -10.77 -27.69
N SER A 364 -27.28 -11.01 -26.72
CA SER A 364 -27.68 -11.52 -25.41
C SER A 364 -28.47 -10.49 -24.59
N SER A 365 -29.26 -10.97 -23.63
CA SER A 365 -29.99 -10.11 -22.69
C SER A 365 -29.06 -9.17 -21.91
N ILE A 366 -27.89 -9.66 -21.49
CA ILE A 366 -26.87 -8.88 -20.79
C ILE A 366 -26.34 -7.74 -21.69
N GLU A 367 -25.97 -8.04 -22.94
CA GLU A 367 -25.41 -7.07 -23.88
C GLU A 367 -26.42 -6.01 -24.29
N LEU A 368 -27.64 -6.42 -24.68
CA LEU A 368 -28.69 -5.52 -25.13
C LEU A 368 -29.08 -4.51 -24.05
N ILE A 369 -29.28 -4.98 -22.81
CA ILE A 369 -29.69 -4.11 -21.70
C ILE A 369 -28.53 -3.21 -21.28
N SER A 370 -27.33 -3.76 -21.13
CA SER A 370 -26.16 -2.98 -20.68
C SER A 370 -25.71 -1.93 -21.70
N THR A 371 -25.89 -2.18 -23.00
CA THR A 371 -25.56 -1.21 -24.06
C THR A 371 -26.47 0.02 -24.01
N LYS A 372 -27.77 -0.16 -23.70
CA LYS A 372 -28.72 0.95 -23.60
C LYS A 372 -28.68 1.65 -22.24
N TYR A 373 -28.68 0.87 -21.15
CA TYR A 373 -28.85 1.37 -19.78
C TYR A 373 -27.55 1.48 -18.99
N GLY A 374 -26.43 1.07 -19.58
CA GLY A 374 -25.17 0.92 -18.89
C GLY A 374 -25.11 -0.36 -18.07
N ARG A 375 -23.89 -0.86 -17.86
CA ARG A 375 -23.64 -2.10 -17.09
C ARG A 375 -24.25 -2.06 -15.68
N GLN A 376 -24.28 -0.89 -15.04
CA GLN A 376 -24.83 -0.69 -13.71
C GLN A 376 -26.31 -1.08 -13.55
N ALA A 377 -27.07 -1.19 -14.66
CA ALA A 377 -28.47 -1.58 -14.65
C ALA A 377 -28.68 -3.11 -14.65
N VAL A 378 -27.63 -3.89 -14.91
CA VAL A 378 -27.70 -5.34 -15.10
C VAL A 378 -27.03 -6.07 -13.93
N VAL A 379 -27.85 -6.77 -13.15
CA VAL A 379 -27.42 -7.67 -12.08
C VAL A 379 -27.53 -9.11 -12.60
N VAL A 380 -26.51 -9.94 -12.42
CA VAL A 380 -26.61 -11.37 -12.71
C VAL A 380 -26.81 -12.13 -11.40
N SER A 381 -27.95 -12.78 -11.26
CA SER A 381 -28.26 -13.64 -10.11
C SER A 381 -27.73 -15.05 -10.37
N VAL A 382 -26.87 -15.52 -9.48
CA VAL A 382 -26.25 -16.84 -9.59
C VAL A 382 -26.70 -17.70 -8.43
N ASP A 383 -27.13 -18.93 -8.76
CA ASP A 383 -27.56 -19.94 -7.80
C ASP A 383 -26.58 -21.13 -7.80
N PRO A 384 -25.38 -20.97 -7.21
CA PRO A 384 -24.37 -22.02 -7.18
C PRO A 384 -24.72 -23.12 -6.16
N ARG A 385 -24.37 -24.35 -6.52
CA ARG A 385 -24.38 -25.53 -5.67
C ARG A 385 -22.97 -26.10 -5.55
N ARG A 386 -22.52 -26.35 -4.33
CA ARG A 386 -21.21 -26.96 -4.07
C ARG A 386 -21.16 -28.41 -4.56
N VAL A 387 -20.08 -28.75 -5.26
CA VAL A 387 -19.75 -30.10 -5.73
C VAL A 387 -18.34 -30.46 -5.26
N TYR A 388 -18.22 -31.47 -4.40
CA TYR A 388 -16.95 -31.93 -3.84
C TYR A 388 -16.11 -32.69 -4.86
N VAL A 389 -14.79 -32.53 -4.78
CA VAL A 389 -13.81 -33.25 -5.60
C VAL A 389 -12.62 -33.69 -4.75
N ALA A 390 -12.10 -34.89 -5.03
CA ALA A 390 -10.98 -35.45 -4.28
C ALA A 390 -9.64 -34.75 -4.59
N ASP A 391 -9.39 -34.46 -5.87
CA ASP A 391 -8.19 -33.74 -6.34
C ASP A 391 -8.63 -32.61 -7.28
N PRO A 392 -8.31 -31.34 -6.97
CA PRO A 392 -8.66 -30.21 -7.84
C PRO A 392 -8.03 -30.33 -9.23
N LYS A 393 -6.90 -31.03 -9.40
CA LYS A 393 -6.26 -31.23 -10.72
C LYS A 393 -7.06 -32.15 -11.65
N SER A 394 -7.95 -32.96 -11.10
CA SER A 394 -8.81 -33.86 -11.87
C SER A 394 -10.13 -33.20 -12.31
N CYS A 395 -10.38 -31.98 -11.85
CA CYS A 395 -11.58 -31.21 -12.17
C CYS A 395 -11.28 -30.20 -13.28
N ALA A 396 -12.17 -30.10 -14.28
CA ALA A 396 -12.07 -29.08 -15.32
C ALA A 396 -12.51 -27.68 -14.84
N HIS A 397 -13.16 -27.61 -13.66
CA HIS A 397 -13.72 -26.40 -13.09
C HIS A 397 -12.83 -25.78 -12.02
N ASN A 398 -13.09 -24.49 -11.76
CA ASN A 398 -12.39 -23.74 -10.72
C ASN A 398 -12.77 -24.27 -9.32
N CYS A 399 -11.81 -24.93 -8.66
CA CYS A 399 -11.98 -25.51 -7.33
C CYS A 399 -11.42 -24.60 -6.23
N VAL A 400 -11.99 -24.69 -5.04
CA VAL A 400 -11.50 -24.07 -3.79
C VAL A 400 -11.36 -25.11 -2.68
N GLU A 401 -10.48 -24.83 -1.73
CA GLU A 401 -10.38 -25.60 -0.50
C GLU A 401 -11.50 -25.18 0.47
N VAL A 402 -12.30 -26.14 0.92
CA VAL A 402 -13.42 -25.92 1.84
C VAL A 402 -12.96 -26.01 3.29
N GLY A 403 -13.53 -25.18 4.18
CA GLY A 403 -13.20 -25.21 5.61
C GLY A 403 -11.99 -24.36 5.99
N LEU A 404 -11.38 -23.66 5.03
CA LEU A 404 -10.22 -22.79 5.24
C LEU A 404 -10.65 -21.43 5.80
N THR A 405 -11.69 -20.83 5.22
CA THR A 405 -12.17 -19.49 5.56
C THR A 405 -13.27 -19.57 6.62
N ASP A 406 -14.20 -20.51 6.47
CA ASP A 406 -15.19 -20.85 7.48
C ASP A 406 -14.99 -22.30 7.96
N LYS A 407 -14.50 -22.48 9.19
CA LYS A 407 -14.31 -23.82 9.77
C LYS A 407 -15.63 -24.59 9.96
N ALA A 408 -16.77 -23.91 9.94
CA ALA A 408 -18.07 -24.56 9.97
C ALA A 408 -18.49 -25.13 8.60
N THR A 409 -17.79 -24.78 7.52
CA THR A 409 -18.01 -25.35 6.20
C THR A 409 -17.68 -26.86 6.21
N PRO A 410 -18.64 -27.74 5.88
CA PRO A 410 -18.41 -29.19 5.94
C PRO A 410 -17.42 -29.64 4.87
N VAL A 411 -16.53 -30.57 5.25
CA VAL A 411 -15.74 -31.38 4.30
C VAL A 411 -16.66 -32.35 3.56
N GLY A 412 -16.19 -32.86 2.42
CA GLY A 412 -16.95 -33.80 1.61
C GLY A 412 -17.27 -35.11 2.34
N PRO A 413 -18.32 -35.84 1.91
CA PRO A 413 -18.75 -37.08 2.57
C PRO A 413 -17.67 -38.15 2.70
N ASN A 414 -16.66 -38.14 1.81
CA ASN A 414 -15.54 -39.08 1.80
C ASN A 414 -14.22 -38.42 2.28
N GLY A 415 -14.30 -37.25 2.92
CA GLY A 415 -13.14 -36.48 3.37
C GLY A 415 -12.54 -35.55 2.31
N GLU A 416 -13.25 -35.30 1.21
CA GLU A 416 -12.81 -34.34 0.18
C GLU A 416 -12.67 -32.94 0.78
N ARG A 417 -11.51 -32.31 0.54
CA ARG A 417 -11.23 -30.94 1.00
C ARG A 417 -11.38 -29.89 -0.07
N PHE A 418 -11.69 -30.29 -1.30
CA PHE A 418 -11.85 -29.38 -2.42
C PHE A 418 -13.27 -29.46 -2.97
N ALA A 419 -13.77 -28.34 -3.46
CA ALA A 419 -15.06 -28.28 -4.14
C ALA A 419 -15.04 -27.20 -5.22
N TRP A 420 -15.89 -27.34 -6.22
CA TRP A 420 -16.26 -26.26 -7.11
C TRP A 420 -17.75 -25.93 -6.95
N TYR A 421 -18.17 -24.81 -7.51
CA TYR A 421 -19.53 -24.32 -7.39
C TYR A 421 -20.20 -24.35 -8.76
N CYS A 422 -21.05 -25.35 -8.94
CA CYS A 422 -21.86 -25.59 -10.14
C CYS A 422 -22.98 -24.56 -10.21
N CYS A 423 -23.08 -23.83 -11.31
CA CYS A 423 -24.25 -22.97 -11.56
C CYS A 423 -25.49 -23.83 -11.81
N THR A 424 -26.65 -23.31 -11.45
CA THR A 424 -27.94 -23.97 -11.66
C THR A 424 -28.91 -23.06 -12.41
N VAL A 425 -29.93 -23.65 -13.01
CA VAL A 425 -31.01 -22.95 -13.73
C VAL A 425 -32.38 -23.39 -13.23
N LYS A 426 -33.43 -22.69 -13.69
CA LYS A 426 -34.85 -22.92 -13.31
C LYS A 426 -35.10 -22.88 -11.80
N GLY A 427 -34.44 -21.93 -11.11
CA GLY A 427 -34.54 -21.72 -9.67
C GLY A 427 -33.90 -22.87 -8.88
N GLY A 428 -32.66 -23.22 -9.20
CA GLY A 428 -31.92 -24.25 -8.47
C GLY A 428 -32.26 -25.69 -8.78
N ARG A 429 -33.11 -25.97 -9.78
CA ARG A 429 -33.65 -27.33 -10.04
C ARG A 429 -32.83 -28.16 -11.01
N GLU A 430 -32.11 -27.51 -11.90
CA GLU A 430 -31.27 -28.16 -12.91
C GLU A 430 -29.85 -27.66 -12.78
N ASP A 431 -28.92 -28.59 -12.58
CA ASP A 431 -27.49 -28.31 -12.54
C ASP A 431 -26.97 -28.06 -13.98
N SER A 432 -25.97 -27.19 -14.11
CA SER A 432 -25.34 -26.83 -15.38
C SER A 432 -23.86 -27.17 -15.34
N ASP A 433 -23.32 -27.67 -16.45
CA ASP A 433 -21.87 -27.84 -16.65
C ASP A 433 -21.18 -26.48 -16.90
N LEU A 434 -21.26 -25.59 -15.91
CA LEU A 434 -20.68 -24.26 -15.88
C LEU A 434 -20.40 -23.91 -14.42
N ASP A 435 -19.17 -23.49 -14.12
CA ASP A 435 -18.82 -23.07 -12.76
C ASP A 435 -19.07 -21.56 -12.54
N VAL A 436 -19.21 -21.18 -11.26
CA VAL A 436 -19.51 -19.79 -10.86
C VAL A 436 -18.47 -18.78 -11.34
N VAL A 437 -17.19 -19.18 -11.43
CA VAL A 437 -16.10 -18.31 -11.89
C VAL A 437 -16.23 -18.08 -13.39
N GLN A 438 -16.51 -19.15 -14.15
CA GLN A 438 -16.77 -19.05 -15.58
C GLN A 438 -17.96 -18.12 -15.88
N LEU A 439 -19.06 -18.27 -15.13
CA LEU A 439 -20.23 -17.40 -15.27
C LEU A 439 -19.91 -15.94 -14.93
N ALA A 440 -19.23 -15.68 -13.81
CA ALA A 440 -18.86 -14.33 -13.39
C ALA A 440 -18.00 -13.62 -14.45
N GLN A 441 -17.00 -14.31 -15.01
CA GLN A 441 -16.13 -13.77 -16.06
C GLN A 441 -16.89 -13.50 -17.37
N ALA A 442 -17.78 -14.41 -17.77
CA ALA A 442 -18.60 -14.21 -18.97
C ALA A 442 -19.57 -13.03 -18.78
N ALA A 443 -20.25 -12.96 -17.62
CA ALA A 443 -21.17 -11.87 -17.29
C ALA A 443 -20.47 -10.51 -17.31
N GLU A 444 -19.28 -10.40 -16.71
CA GLU A 444 -18.46 -9.18 -16.75
C GLU A 444 -18.09 -8.78 -18.17
N ALA A 445 -17.59 -9.73 -18.98
CA ALA A 445 -17.19 -9.48 -20.35
C ALA A 445 -18.36 -9.03 -21.24
N LEU A 446 -19.57 -9.52 -20.97
CA LEU A 446 -20.79 -9.20 -21.71
C LEU A 446 -21.50 -7.93 -21.23
N GLY A 447 -21.03 -7.31 -20.15
CA GLY A 447 -21.52 -6.01 -19.68
C GLY A 447 -22.44 -6.06 -18.46
N ALA A 448 -22.45 -7.13 -17.68
CA ALA A 448 -23.04 -7.08 -16.34
C ALA A 448 -22.31 -6.05 -15.46
N GLY A 449 -23.03 -5.43 -14.52
CA GLY A 449 -22.46 -4.44 -13.60
C GLY A 449 -22.47 -4.86 -12.14
N GLU A 450 -23.07 -6.00 -11.80
CA GLU A 450 -23.16 -6.50 -10.43
C GLU A 450 -23.51 -8.00 -10.43
N LEU A 451 -22.98 -8.75 -9.47
CA LEU A 451 -23.30 -10.16 -9.23
C LEU A 451 -24.10 -10.30 -7.94
N LEU A 452 -25.30 -10.88 -8.04
CA LEU A 452 -26.06 -11.36 -6.89
C LEU A 452 -25.71 -12.83 -6.65
N LEU A 453 -24.84 -13.06 -5.68
CA LEU A 453 -24.25 -14.37 -5.40
C LEU A 453 -25.03 -15.07 -4.30
N ASN A 454 -26.04 -15.85 -4.68
CA ASN A 454 -26.76 -16.74 -3.77
C ASN A 454 -25.90 -17.96 -3.43
N CYS A 455 -26.41 -18.83 -2.57
CA CYS A 455 -25.80 -20.14 -2.33
C CYS A 455 -26.87 -21.15 -1.91
N ILE A 456 -27.12 -22.14 -2.76
CA ILE A 456 -28.15 -23.17 -2.52
C ILE A 456 -27.85 -23.94 -1.23
N ASN A 457 -26.58 -24.17 -0.92
CA ASN A 457 -26.17 -24.91 0.27
C ASN A 457 -26.45 -24.17 1.58
N ARG A 458 -26.51 -22.83 1.55
CA ARG A 458 -26.70 -21.97 2.74
C ARG A 458 -28.12 -21.40 2.84
N ASP A 459 -28.91 -21.50 1.78
CA ASP A 459 -30.24 -20.90 1.75
C ASP A 459 -31.15 -21.43 2.87
N GLY A 460 -31.85 -20.50 3.52
CA GLY A 460 -32.73 -20.77 4.65
C GLY A 460 -32.08 -21.31 5.92
N GLN A 461 -30.77 -21.57 5.96
CA GLN A 461 -30.10 -22.22 7.10
C GLN A 461 -29.84 -21.28 8.28
N GLY A 462 -29.66 -19.98 8.01
CA GLY A 462 -29.38 -18.98 9.05
C GLY A 462 -28.04 -19.16 9.77
N ASN A 463 -27.08 -19.88 9.16
CA ASN A 463 -25.79 -20.23 9.75
C ASN A 463 -24.58 -19.54 9.07
N GLY A 464 -24.83 -18.45 8.34
CA GLY A 464 -23.80 -17.65 7.68
C GLY A 464 -23.84 -17.76 6.16
N TYR A 465 -23.23 -16.78 5.50
CA TYR A 465 -23.00 -16.80 4.05
C TYR A 465 -21.93 -17.81 3.67
N GLU A 466 -21.85 -18.16 2.39
CA GLU A 466 -20.80 -19.01 1.86
C GLU A 466 -19.51 -18.21 1.59
N LEU A 467 -18.63 -18.12 2.59
CA LEU A 467 -17.47 -17.21 2.54
C LEU A 467 -16.44 -17.61 1.48
N GLU A 468 -16.18 -18.92 1.32
CA GLU A 468 -15.27 -19.43 0.29
C GLU A 468 -15.74 -19.10 -1.12
N LEU A 469 -17.06 -19.18 -1.36
CA LEU A 469 -17.67 -18.82 -2.64
C LEU A 469 -17.51 -17.33 -2.95
N VAL A 470 -17.80 -16.47 -1.97
CA VAL A 470 -17.62 -15.02 -2.10
C VAL A 470 -16.16 -14.70 -2.45
N GLN A 471 -15.21 -15.26 -1.71
CA GLN A 471 -13.78 -15.04 -1.94
C GLN A 471 -13.34 -15.54 -3.31
N GLN A 472 -13.85 -16.70 -3.76
CA GLN A 472 -13.55 -17.26 -5.07
C GLN A 472 -14.00 -16.33 -6.20
N VAL A 473 -15.24 -15.85 -6.15
CA VAL A 473 -15.80 -14.97 -7.19
C VAL A 473 -15.12 -13.60 -7.17
N LYS A 474 -14.89 -13.01 -5.98
CA LYS A 474 -14.16 -11.74 -5.86
C LYS A 474 -12.74 -11.80 -6.41
N SER A 475 -12.10 -12.96 -6.35
CA SER A 475 -10.75 -13.15 -6.92
C SER A 475 -10.77 -13.32 -8.44
N ALA A 476 -11.93 -13.54 -9.05
CA ALA A 476 -12.06 -13.92 -10.45
C ALA A 476 -12.60 -12.82 -11.39
N CYS A 477 -13.27 -11.79 -10.86
CA CYS A 477 -13.84 -10.68 -11.62
C CYS A 477 -13.75 -9.35 -10.84
N THR A 478 -13.91 -8.22 -11.55
CA THR A 478 -13.90 -6.87 -10.96
C THR A 478 -15.31 -6.34 -10.66
N LEU A 479 -16.35 -7.13 -10.90
CA LEU A 479 -17.71 -6.76 -10.59
C LEU A 479 -17.95 -6.59 -9.07
N PRO A 480 -18.86 -5.68 -8.68
CA PRO A 480 -19.45 -5.69 -7.36
C PRO A 480 -20.16 -7.02 -7.11
N VAL A 481 -19.90 -7.66 -5.96
CA VAL A 481 -20.51 -8.92 -5.55
C VAL A 481 -21.36 -8.69 -4.30
N ILE A 482 -22.64 -9.03 -4.41
CA ILE A 482 -23.59 -9.08 -3.30
C ILE A 482 -23.56 -10.50 -2.72
N ALA A 483 -23.15 -10.64 -1.46
CA ALA A 483 -23.30 -11.90 -0.73
C ALA A 483 -24.77 -12.13 -0.35
N SER A 484 -25.32 -13.29 -0.72
CA SER A 484 -26.71 -13.68 -0.48
C SER A 484 -26.81 -15.14 0.02
N SER A 485 -27.97 -15.50 0.56
CA SER A 485 -28.31 -16.80 1.16
C SER A 485 -27.50 -17.19 2.42
N GLY A 486 -28.18 -17.34 3.56
CA GLY A 486 -27.61 -17.89 4.81
C GLY A 486 -27.48 -16.93 5.99
N ALA A 487 -27.74 -15.63 5.79
CA ALA A 487 -27.75 -14.63 6.87
C ALA A 487 -28.70 -15.03 8.02
N GLY A 488 -28.25 -14.83 9.26
CA GLY A 488 -28.92 -15.31 10.48
C GLY A 488 -28.79 -14.33 11.65
N CYS A 489 -27.67 -13.62 11.74
CA CYS A 489 -27.40 -12.59 12.74
C CYS A 489 -26.50 -11.48 12.15
N PRO A 490 -26.32 -10.33 12.83
CA PRO A 490 -25.47 -9.23 12.37
C PRO A 490 -24.01 -9.62 12.07
N GLU A 491 -23.45 -10.59 12.80
CA GLU A 491 -22.09 -11.12 12.62
C GLU A 491 -21.89 -11.66 11.19
N HIS A 492 -22.89 -12.33 10.62
CA HIS A 492 -22.79 -12.90 9.28
C HIS A 492 -22.55 -11.82 8.21
N PHE A 493 -23.15 -10.64 8.36
CA PHE A 493 -22.92 -9.51 7.47
C PHE A 493 -21.48 -8.99 7.58
N GLN A 494 -20.95 -8.92 8.81
CA GLN A 494 -19.56 -8.51 9.03
C GLN A 494 -18.59 -9.49 8.38
N GLN A 495 -18.84 -10.80 8.51
CA GLN A 495 -18.01 -11.85 7.93
C GLN A 495 -17.98 -11.78 6.40
N ALA A 496 -19.14 -11.67 5.74
CA ALA A 496 -19.22 -11.58 4.28
C ALA A 496 -18.48 -10.33 3.74
N LEU A 497 -18.66 -9.19 4.39
CA LEU A 497 -17.97 -7.95 3.99
C LEU A 497 -16.47 -8.02 4.28
N ALA A 498 -16.04 -8.74 5.32
CA ALA A 498 -14.62 -8.92 5.65
C ALA A 498 -13.87 -9.78 4.62
N VAL A 499 -14.55 -10.73 3.96
CA VAL A 499 -13.97 -11.55 2.88
C VAL A 499 -14.07 -10.90 1.49
N GLY A 500 -14.57 -9.66 1.42
CA GLY A 500 -14.53 -8.82 0.21
C GLY A 500 -15.85 -8.66 -0.53
N ALA A 501 -16.99 -9.10 0.02
CA ALA A 501 -18.29 -8.75 -0.55
C ALA A 501 -18.49 -7.23 -0.56
N ASP A 502 -19.05 -6.68 -1.63
CA ASP A 502 -19.33 -5.25 -1.79
C ASP A 502 -20.66 -4.87 -1.14
N ALA A 503 -21.57 -5.83 -1.02
CA ALA A 503 -22.84 -5.70 -0.32
C ALA A 503 -23.28 -7.04 0.27
N ALA A 504 -24.20 -6.99 1.22
CA ALA A 504 -24.79 -8.17 1.83
C ALA A 504 -26.32 -8.07 1.78
N LEU A 505 -26.96 -9.13 1.31
CA LEU A 505 -28.39 -9.25 1.14
C LEU A 505 -28.96 -10.23 2.15
N ALA A 506 -30.13 -9.91 2.70
CA ALA A 506 -30.94 -10.87 3.41
C ALA A 506 -32.43 -10.70 3.11
N ALA A 507 -33.15 -11.82 3.18
CA ALA A 507 -34.58 -11.87 2.97
C ALA A 507 -35.30 -12.25 4.28
N GLY A 508 -35.32 -13.54 4.61
CA GLY A 508 -36.17 -14.10 5.66
C GLY A 508 -36.03 -13.45 7.04
N ILE A 509 -34.81 -13.17 7.50
CA ILE A 509 -34.57 -12.56 8.82
C ILE A 509 -35.14 -11.14 8.93
N PHE A 510 -35.15 -10.38 7.82
CA PHE A 510 -35.77 -9.06 7.77
C PHE A 510 -37.29 -9.15 7.62
N HIS A 511 -37.80 -10.14 6.87
CA HIS A 511 -39.26 -10.41 6.77
C HIS A 511 -39.85 -10.62 8.16
N ARG A 512 -39.23 -11.53 8.92
CA ARG A 512 -39.69 -11.98 10.24
C ARG A 512 -39.30 -11.05 11.39
N GLN A 513 -38.55 -9.98 11.11
CA GLN A 513 -38.02 -9.05 12.12
C GLN A 513 -37.17 -9.75 13.20
N GLU A 514 -36.55 -10.89 12.86
CA GLU A 514 -35.65 -11.61 13.77
C GLU A 514 -34.36 -10.82 13.99
N VAL A 515 -33.90 -10.14 12.94
CA VAL A 515 -32.74 -9.26 12.96
C VAL A 515 -33.11 -7.96 12.25
N PRO A 516 -33.36 -6.86 12.97
CA PRO A 516 -33.66 -5.56 12.36
C PRO A 516 -32.50 -5.05 11.50
N ILE A 517 -32.79 -4.39 10.37
CA ILE A 517 -31.78 -3.80 9.48
C ILE A 517 -30.91 -2.78 10.25
N GLN A 518 -31.54 -1.98 11.11
CA GLN A 518 -30.86 -1.00 11.95
C GLN A 518 -29.89 -1.65 12.95
N GLU A 519 -30.19 -2.88 13.42
CA GLU A 519 -29.29 -3.63 14.29
C GLU A 519 -28.04 -4.04 13.53
N VAL A 520 -28.19 -4.57 12.31
CA VAL A 520 -27.06 -4.90 11.42
C VAL A 520 -26.20 -3.67 11.17
N LYS A 521 -26.80 -2.54 10.80
CA LYS A 521 -26.07 -1.28 10.57
C LYS A 521 -25.35 -0.79 11.83
N SER A 522 -26.02 -0.85 12.98
CA SER A 522 -25.43 -0.46 14.26
C SER A 522 -24.26 -1.37 14.64
N TYR A 523 -24.41 -2.69 14.45
CA TYR A 523 -23.36 -3.66 14.67
C TYR A 523 -22.13 -3.38 13.80
N LEU A 524 -22.33 -3.24 12.49
CA LEU A 524 -21.26 -2.95 11.52
C LEU A 524 -20.54 -1.62 11.82
N SER A 525 -21.24 -0.64 12.40
CA SER A 525 -20.64 0.63 12.83
C SER A 525 -19.82 0.52 14.12
N LYS A 526 -20.09 -0.48 14.97
CA LYS A 526 -19.46 -0.68 16.29
C LYS A 526 -18.31 -1.69 16.29
N THR A 527 -18.35 -2.68 15.38
CA THR A 527 -17.37 -3.78 15.37
C THR A 527 -15.93 -3.32 15.14
N GLU A 528 -15.05 -3.81 15.99
CA GLU A 528 -13.60 -3.68 15.89
C GLU A 528 -13.09 -4.59 14.76
N ILE A 529 -12.22 -4.06 13.91
CA ILE A 529 -11.66 -4.78 12.77
C ILE A 529 -10.33 -5.37 13.21
N PRO A 530 -10.10 -6.68 13.00
CA PRO A 530 -8.81 -7.28 13.28
C PRO A 530 -7.70 -6.61 12.47
N VAL A 531 -6.54 -6.42 13.08
CA VAL A 531 -5.35 -5.80 12.48
C VAL A 531 -5.01 -6.42 11.13
N ARG A 532 -5.04 -7.75 11.02
CA ARG A 532 -4.73 -8.47 9.77
C ARG A 532 -5.69 -8.16 8.62
N ASN A 533 -6.93 -7.81 8.97
CA ASN A 533 -7.95 -7.49 7.99
C ASN A 533 -7.92 -6.01 7.61
N LEU A 534 -7.11 -5.18 8.26
CA LEU A 534 -6.87 -3.82 7.81
C LEU A 534 -6.15 -3.83 6.47
N ASN A 535 -6.74 -3.11 5.52
CA ASN A 535 -6.18 -2.87 4.21
C ASN A 535 -6.61 -1.48 3.75
N ALA A 536 -6.13 -1.06 2.57
CA ALA A 536 -6.42 0.26 2.02
C ALA A 536 -7.92 0.56 1.80
N TYR A 537 -8.81 -0.45 1.85
CA TYR A 537 -10.27 -0.30 1.75
C TYR A 537 -10.89 0.39 2.98
N PHE A 538 -10.27 0.28 4.15
CA PHE A 538 -10.87 0.74 5.41
C PHE A 538 -10.71 2.24 5.69
N GLN A 539 -10.21 3.06 4.75
CA GLN A 539 -9.78 4.46 4.98
C GLN A 539 -10.68 5.24 5.94
N GLY A 540 -10.18 5.53 7.14
CA GLY A 540 -10.87 6.34 8.16
C GLY A 540 -12.06 5.70 8.88
N ARG A 541 -12.54 4.51 8.48
CA ARG A 541 -13.64 3.76 9.13
C ARG A 541 -13.21 2.38 9.58
N TRP A 542 -12.27 2.38 10.50
CA TRP A 542 -11.92 1.20 11.26
C TRP A 542 -11.76 1.60 12.71
N LYS A 543 -12.13 0.67 13.59
CA LYS A 543 -11.79 0.69 14.99
C LYS A 543 -10.96 -0.55 15.24
N VAL A 544 -9.74 -0.39 15.70
CA VAL A 544 -8.88 -1.53 16.05
C VAL A 544 -8.60 -1.44 17.53
N LYS A 545 -8.86 -2.53 18.25
CA LYS A 545 -8.40 -2.70 19.62
C LYS A 545 -7.11 -3.49 19.57
N ALA A 546 -6.00 -2.84 19.91
CA ALA A 546 -4.68 -3.45 19.83
C ALA A 546 -3.81 -3.03 21.02
N ARG A 547 -2.88 -3.91 21.36
CA ARG A 547 -1.83 -3.63 22.34
C ARG A 547 -0.67 -2.93 21.66
N VAL A 548 -0.15 -1.88 22.28
CA VAL A 548 1.11 -1.27 21.83
C VAL A 548 2.26 -2.20 22.20
N ILE A 549 2.94 -2.76 21.21
CA ILE A 549 4.07 -3.68 21.40
C ILE A 549 5.36 -2.87 21.55
N THR A 550 5.67 -2.04 20.56
CA THR A 550 6.87 -1.19 20.59
C THR A 550 6.51 0.28 20.41
N LYS A 551 7.34 1.17 20.95
CA LYS A 551 7.25 2.62 20.73
C LYS A 551 8.64 3.17 20.44
N GLY A 552 8.80 3.81 19.29
CA GLY A 552 10.01 4.51 18.89
C GLY A 552 10.04 5.96 19.36
N ASP A 553 11.24 6.52 19.44
CA ASP A 553 11.47 7.91 19.85
C ASP A 553 10.96 8.92 18.82
N ILE A 554 10.73 10.16 19.26
CA ILE A 554 10.36 11.27 18.39
C ILE A 554 11.55 11.61 17.47
N ARG A 555 11.31 11.58 16.16
CA ARG A 555 12.26 11.98 15.13
C ARG A 555 11.81 13.27 14.47
N LYS A 556 12.75 14.19 14.28
CA LYS A 556 12.54 15.44 13.54
C LYS A 556 13.12 15.32 12.14
N PHE A 557 12.42 15.87 11.16
CA PHE A 557 12.86 15.93 9.76
C PHE A 557 12.57 17.32 9.19
N ASN A 558 13.29 17.72 8.14
CA ASN A 558 13.07 19.01 7.50
C ASN A 558 12.80 18.77 6.02
N ASN A 559 11.70 19.31 5.49
CA ASN A 559 11.33 19.18 4.09
C ASN A 559 11.09 20.57 3.46
N SER A 560 10.77 20.60 2.17
CA SER A 560 10.51 21.84 1.42
C SER A 560 9.34 22.68 1.96
N ARG A 561 8.50 22.13 2.85
CA ARG A 561 7.38 22.80 3.52
C ARG A 561 7.65 23.14 4.99
N GLY A 562 8.83 22.79 5.54
CA GLY A 562 9.26 23.13 6.90
C GLY A 562 9.74 21.94 7.75
N GLU A 563 9.98 22.22 9.03
CA GLU A 563 10.38 21.22 10.03
C GLU A 563 9.15 20.41 10.49
N GLY A 564 9.24 19.08 10.42
CA GLY A 564 8.22 18.14 10.85
C GLY A 564 8.75 17.17 11.90
N GLN A 565 7.82 16.52 12.60
CA GLN A 565 8.14 15.47 13.58
C GLN A 565 7.26 14.24 13.35
N LEU A 566 7.82 13.08 13.69
CA LEU A 566 7.11 11.80 13.69
C LEU A 566 7.57 10.91 14.84
N PHE A 567 6.71 9.99 15.26
CA PHE A 567 7.11 8.81 16.03
C PHE A 567 6.32 7.60 15.56
N LYS A 568 6.82 6.41 15.90
CA LYS A 568 6.28 5.16 15.40
C LYS A 568 5.96 4.21 16.54
N VAL A 569 4.90 3.44 16.41
CA VAL A 569 4.55 2.31 17.29
C VAL A 569 4.25 1.08 16.47
N ASP A 570 4.47 -0.10 17.05
CA ASP A 570 3.93 -1.34 16.51
C ASP A 570 2.76 -1.80 17.38
N LEU A 571 1.69 -2.22 16.73
CA LEU A 571 0.43 -2.64 17.35
C LEU A 571 0.23 -4.13 17.08
N ALA A 572 -0.31 -4.85 18.05
CA ALA A 572 -0.71 -6.25 17.85
C ALA A 572 -2.09 -6.53 18.43
N ASP A 573 -2.82 -7.41 17.76
CA ASP A 573 -4.02 -8.05 18.27
C ASP A 573 -3.95 -9.57 18.06
N GLY A 574 -5.02 -10.30 18.38
CA GLY A 574 -5.09 -11.76 18.19
C GLY A 574 -4.98 -12.23 16.72
N SER A 575 -5.03 -11.31 15.75
CA SER A 575 -4.98 -11.60 14.31
C SER A 575 -3.62 -11.32 13.66
N GLY A 576 -2.82 -10.38 14.19
CA GLY A 576 -1.50 -10.05 13.64
C GLY A 576 -0.87 -8.77 14.20
N GLU A 577 0.28 -8.38 13.63
CA GLU A 577 1.00 -7.15 13.96
C GLU A 577 0.90 -6.12 12.81
N ILE A 578 0.79 -4.83 13.14
CA ILE A 578 0.82 -3.71 12.18
C ILE A 578 1.61 -2.53 12.73
N SER A 579 2.37 -1.86 11.87
CA SER A 579 3.05 -0.61 12.22
C SER A 579 2.10 0.60 12.14
N ALA A 580 2.27 1.57 13.04
CA ALA A 580 1.55 2.85 13.06
C ALA A 580 2.51 4.04 13.23
N THR A 581 2.41 5.03 12.34
CA THR A 581 3.24 6.24 12.33
C THR A 581 2.41 7.47 12.59
N PHE A 582 2.87 8.33 13.50
CA PHE A 582 2.20 9.56 13.90
C PHE A 582 2.98 10.77 13.38
N PHE A 583 2.30 11.76 12.82
CA PHE A 583 2.92 12.96 12.26
C PHE A 583 2.38 14.26 12.90
N GLY A 584 3.22 15.30 12.94
CA GLY A 584 2.81 16.66 13.31
C GLY A 584 2.22 16.73 14.73
N ARG A 585 1.03 17.34 14.87
CA ARG A 585 0.33 17.50 16.16
C ARG A 585 -0.08 16.18 16.82
N ALA A 586 -0.19 15.10 16.05
CA ALA A 586 -0.48 13.78 16.60
C ALA A 586 0.66 13.27 17.49
N VAL A 587 1.91 13.69 17.21
CA VAL A 587 3.08 13.39 18.04
C VAL A 587 2.91 13.99 19.42
N ASP A 588 2.59 15.29 19.48
CA ASP A 588 2.44 16.02 20.75
C ASP A 588 1.31 15.44 21.60
N LYS A 589 0.21 15.02 20.96
CA LYS A 589 -0.98 14.49 21.64
C LYS A 589 -0.78 13.06 22.15
N TYR A 590 -0.19 12.18 21.34
CA TYR A 590 -0.25 10.73 21.59
C TYR A 590 1.07 10.10 22.06
N HIS A 591 2.22 10.75 21.89
CA HIS A 591 3.50 10.17 22.31
C HIS A 591 3.58 9.91 23.83
N ALA A 592 3.00 10.80 24.63
CA ALA A 592 2.91 10.66 26.10
C ALA A 592 1.78 9.71 26.54
N LEU A 593 0.70 9.61 25.75
CA LEU A 593 -0.46 8.77 26.05
C LEU A 593 -0.16 7.28 25.82
N LEU A 594 0.51 6.96 24.71
CA LEU A 594 0.79 5.58 24.30
C LEU A 594 1.95 4.98 25.08
N LYS A 595 1.68 3.89 25.81
CA LYS A 595 2.65 3.15 26.60
C LYS A 595 2.78 1.72 26.06
N PRO A 596 4.01 1.21 25.85
CA PRO A 596 4.23 -0.20 25.53
C PRO A 596 3.56 -1.11 26.57
N GLY A 597 2.98 -2.21 26.10
CA GLY A 597 2.26 -3.17 26.92
C GLY A 597 0.80 -2.82 27.22
N GLN A 598 0.32 -1.60 26.96
CA GLN A 598 -1.07 -1.20 27.24
C GLN A 598 -1.99 -1.34 26.01
N VAL A 599 -3.28 -1.62 26.25
CA VAL A 599 -4.30 -1.78 25.19
C VAL A 599 -5.04 -0.48 24.93
N TYR A 600 -5.23 -0.16 23.65
CA TYR A 600 -5.94 1.03 23.20
C TYR A 600 -6.91 0.69 22.08
N THR A 601 -7.93 1.53 21.91
CA THR A 601 -8.72 1.55 20.67
C THR A 601 -8.19 2.67 19.76
N PHE A 602 -7.95 2.32 18.50
CA PHE A 602 -7.41 3.18 17.47
C PHE A 602 -8.46 3.41 16.39
N GLN A 603 -8.69 4.67 16.00
CA GLN A 603 -9.66 5.05 14.98
C GLN A 603 -9.17 6.26 14.17
N LYS A 604 -9.77 6.45 12.98
CA LYS A 604 -9.55 7.61 12.10
C LYS A 604 -8.10 7.79 11.62
N GLY A 605 -7.33 6.69 11.52
CA GLY A 605 -6.04 6.69 10.84
C GLY A 605 -6.15 6.30 9.36
N GLN A 606 -5.20 6.75 8.55
CA GLN A 606 -5.06 6.31 7.16
C GLN A 606 -4.34 4.96 7.10
N VAL A 607 -4.76 4.07 6.21
CA VAL A 607 -4.11 2.79 5.94
C VAL A 607 -3.36 2.91 4.62
N LYS A 608 -2.04 2.74 4.62
CA LYS A 608 -1.17 2.82 3.42
C LYS A 608 -0.42 1.51 3.22
N GLY A 609 0.06 1.24 2.00
CA GLY A 609 0.96 0.11 1.76
C GLY A 609 2.21 0.24 2.64
N ALA A 610 2.58 -0.83 3.34
CA ALA A 610 3.73 -0.85 4.23
C ALA A 610 5.03 -0.71 3.44
N ASN A 611 5.94 0.15 3.90
CA ASN A 611 7.31 0.11 3.43
C ASN A 611 8.05 -0.99 4.21
N LYS A 612 8.29 -2.13 3.56
CA LYS A 612 8.93 -3.32 4.17
C LYS A 612 10.32 -3.04 4.77
N ARG A 613 10.96 -1.90 4.45
CA ARG A 613 12.20 -1.44 5.10
C ARG A 613 12.00 -1.01 6.55
N TYR A 614 10.81 -0.50 6.88
CA TYR A 614 10.53 0.14 8.17
C TYR A 614 9.34 -0.46 8.89
N ASP A 615 8.35 -0.98 8.17
CA ASP A 615 7.02 -1.36 8.66
C ASP A 615 6.85 -2.89 8.79
N SER A 616 6.16 -3.30 9.87
CA SER A 616 5.66 -4.66 10.04
C SER A 616 4.24 -4.78 9.46
N GLY A 617 3.99 -5.87 8.74
CA GLY A 617 2.72 -6.13 8.03
C GLY A 617 2.76 -5.73 6.55
N ASP A 618 1.65 -5.94 5.84
CA ASP A 618 1.47 -5.52 4.44
C ASP A 618 0.99 -4.07 4.31
N TYR A 619 0.43 -3.53 5.38
CA TYR A 619 -0.05 -2.15 5.48
C TYR A 619 0.54 -1.44 6.71
N VAL A 620 0.55 -0.12 6.68
CA VAL A 620 0.98 0.76 7.77
C VAL A 620 -0.12 1.78 8.07
N LEU A 621 -0.38 2.00 9.35
CA LEU A 621 -1.31 3.02 9.82
C LEU A 621 -0.58 4.37 9.90
N THR A 622 -1.24 5.43 9.47
CA THR A 622 -0.75 6.80 9.58
C THR A 622 -1.77 7.66 10.31
N PHE A 623 -1.33 8.37 11.34
CA PHE A 623 -2.18 9.21 12.17
C PHE A 623 -1.73 10.67 12.16
N GLU A 624 -2.71 11.56 12.02
CA GLU A 624 -2.57 13.01 12.09
C GLU A 624 -3.50 13.56 13.19
N GLU A 625 -3.82 14.86 13.18
CA GLU A 625 -4.51 15.56 14.27
C GLU A 625 -5.90 14.97 14.62
N HIS A 626 -6.60 14.40 13.62
CA HIS A 626 -7.97 13.90 13.76
C HIS A 626 -8.09 12.45 14.26
N ALA A 627 -6.97 11.79 14.57
CA ALA A 627 -6.98 10.45 15.12
C ALA A 627 -7.76 10.42 16.44
N LEU A 628 -8.51 9.34 16.70
CA LEU A 628 -9.18 9.09 17.98
C LEU A 628 -8.55 7.85 18.61
N ILE A 629 -7.87 8.05 19.73
CA ILE A 629 -7.17 6.99 20.45
C ILE A 629 -7.54 7.08 21.93
N GLU A 630 -8.10 6.01 22.45
CA GLU A 630 -8.59 5.91 23.82
C GLU A 630 -8.02 4.67 24.49
N VAL A 631 -7.72 4.77 25.78
CA VAL A 631 -7.31 3.62 26.60
C VAL A 631 -8.47 2.63 26.65
N ALA A 632 -8.18 1.35 26.38
CA ALA A 632 -9.17 0.29 26.47
C ALA A 632 -8.98 -0.53 27.75
N GLU A 633 -10.03 -1.26 28.16
CA GLU A 633 -9.89 -2.26 29.22
C GLU A 633 -8.90 -3.36 28.81
N GLU A 634 -8.11 -3.80 29.80
CA GLU A 634 -7.08 -4.81 29.62
C GLU A 634 -7.68 -6.13 29.11
N ASP A 635 -7.18 -6.59 27.97
CA ASP A 635 -7.70 -7.78 27.30
C ASP A 635 -6.63 -8.87 27.28
N ARG A 636 -6.81 -9.87 28.15
CA ARG A 636 -5.87 -10.98 28.31
C ARG A 636 -5.82 -11.92 27.09
N SER A 637 -6.77 -11.79 26.17
CA SER A 637 -6.78 -12.58 24.93
C SER A 637 -5.87 -11.99 23.84
N LEU A 638 -5.49 -10.71 23.95
CA LEU A 638 -4.56 -10.08 23.02
C LEU A 638 -3.13 -10.54 23.32
N PRO A 639 -2.36 -10.98 22.30
CA PRO A 639 -1.03 -11.49 22.50
C PRO A 639 -0.13 -10.43 23.14
N GLY A 640 0.73 -10.90 24.05
CA GLY A 640 1.83 -10.10 24.59
C GLY A 640 2.94 -9.90 23.54
N ILE A 641 4.08 -9.37 23.97
CA ILE A 641 5.24 -9.22 23.10
C ILE A 641 5.74 -10.63 22.71
N CYS A 642 5.53 -11.02 21.45
CA CYS A 642 6.07 -12.26 20.89
C CYS A 642 7.48 -12.00 20.34
N TYR A 643 8.47 -12.82 20.70
CA TYR A 643 9.84 -12.70 20.21
C TYR A 643 10.14 -13.81 19.20
N ASN A 644 10.74 -13.48 18.05
CA ASN A 644 11.25 -14.47 17.11
C ASN A 644 12.78 -14.58 17.21
N PHE A 645 13.25 -15.18 18.31
CA PHE A 645 14.67 -15.17 18.65
C PHE A 645 15.55 -15.84 17.59
N ARG A 646 16.58 -15.11 17.16
CA ARG A 646 17.65 -15.61 16.33
C ARG A 646 18.93 -15.82 17.16
N PRO A 647 19.62 -16.96 17.00
CA PRO A 647 20.92 -17.17 17.62
C PRO A 647 21.94 -16.12 17.16
N LEU A 648 22.85 -15.70 18.03
CA LEU A 648 23.86 -14.68 17.70
C LEU A 648 24.74 -15.11 16.53
N CYS A 649 25.03 -16.41 16.39
CA CYS A 649 25.84 -16.93 15.29
C CYS A 649 25.19 -16.75 13.90
N GLU A 650 23.85 -16.77 13.83
CA GLU A 650 23.12 -16.52 12.58
C GLU A 650 23.20 -15.04 12.18
N VAL A 651 23.22 -14.13 13.17
CA VAL A 651 23.31 -12.68 12.95
C VAL A 651 24.59 -12.29 12.21
N LEU A 652 25.69 -13.02 12.44
CA LEU A 652 26.95 -12.83 11.72
C LEU A 652 26.81 -13.00 10.20
N GLY A 653 25.81 -13.76 9.74
CA GLY A 653 25.49 -13.96 8.31
C GLY A 653 24.49 -12.95 7.73
N MET A 654 23.79 -12.17 8.56
CA MET A 654 22.66 -11.33 8.12
C MET A 654 23.07 -9.99 7.51
N ALA A 655 22.32 -9.46 6.55
CA ALA A 655 22.63 -8.18 5.93
C ALA A 655 22.55 -7.01 6.94
N PRO A 656 23.38 -5.96 6.82
CA PRO A 656 23.24 -4.73 7.61
C PRO A 656 21.84 -4.11 7.48
N GLU A 657 21.41 -3.37 8.50
CA GLU A 657 20.07 -2.77 8.66
C GLU A 657 18.92 -3.76 8.85
N THR A 658 19.18 -5.07 8.89
CA THR A 658 18.16 -6.08 9.24
C THR A 658 17.75 -5.92 10.71
N LEU A 659 16.44 -6.04 11.00
CA LEU A 659 15.91 -6.05 12.36
C LEU A 659 15.79 -7.49 12.86
N VAL A 660 16.33 -7.79 14.04
CA VAL A 660 16.38 -9.13 14.62
C VAL A 660 15.96 -9.13 16.09
N ASP A 661 15.31 -10.21 16.52
CA ASP A 661 15.03 -10.44 17.94
C ASP A 661 16.09 -11.37 18.50
N VAL A 662 16.64 -11.05 19.68
CA VAL A 662 17.79 -11.75 20.25
C VAL A 662 17.56 -11.99 21.74
N LYS A 663 17.87 -13.21 22.20
CA LYS A 663 18.01 -13.54 23.62
C LYS A 663 19.48 -13.83 23.91
N ALA A 664 20.02 -13.21 24.94
CA ALA A 664 21.42 -13.39 25.31
C ALA A 664 21.61 -13.14 26.81
N VAL A 665 22.81 -13.43 27.31
CA VAL A 665 23.26 -13.07 28.65
C VAL A 665 24.34 -12.00 28.55
N VAL A 666 24.29 -10.99 29.41
CA VAL A 666 25.30 -9.93 29.45
C VAL A 666 26.61 -10.52 30.00
N CYS A 667 27.69 -10.50 29.22
CA CYS A 667 28.99 -11.04 29.64
C CYS A 667 30.04 -9.96 29.95
N GLN A 668 29.90 -8.75 29.41
CA GLN A 668 30.75 -7.61 29.71
C GLN A 668 29.98 -6.31 29.50
N VAL A 669 30.19 -5.33 30.38
CA VAL A 669 29.58 -3.99 30.30
C VAL A 669 30.69 -2.96 30.34
N GLN A 670 30.68 -2.01 29.39
CA GLN A 670 31.58 -0.85 29.43
C GLN A 670 30.86 0.35 30.04
N ASP A 671 31.64 1.29 30.58
CA ASP A 671 31.11 2.56 31.07
C ASP A 671 30.67 3.46 29.90
N PRO A 672 29.55 4.19 30.04
CA PRO A 672 29.12 5.13 29.02
C PRO A 672 30.14 6.26 28.86
N TYR A 673 30.43 6.63 27.61
CA TYR A 673 31.28 7.78 27.31
C TYR A 673 30.62 8.70 26.28
N THR A 674 30.93 9.99 26.37
CA THR A 674 30.38 11.02 25.50
C THR A 674 31.43 11.45 24.47
N PHE A 675 31.00 11.63 23.22
CA PHE A 675 31.84 12.16 22.15
C PHE A 675 31.02 13.05 21.21
N THR A 676 31.71 13.96 20.52
CA THR A 676 31.08 14.82 19.50
C THR A 676 31.10 14.14 18.14
N ALA A 677 29.92 13.90 17.56
CA ALA A 677 29.79 13.21 16.27
C ALA A 677 30.32 14.09 15.12
N LYS A 678 31.25 13.57 14.32
CA LYS A 678 31.93 14.31 13.22
C LYS A 678 30.98 14.83 12.14
N THR A 679 29.87 14.15 11.89
CA THR A 679 28.93 14.46 10.81
C THR A 679 27.86 15.49 11.20
N SER A 680 27.49 15.57 12.48
CA SER A 680 26.41 16.44 12.95
C SER A 680 26.85 17.50 13.96
N ASN A 681 28.12 17.45 14.40
CA ASN A 681 28.69 18.28 15.45
C ASN A 681 27.86 18.30 16.75
N LYS A 682 27.12 17.22 17.02
CA LYS A 682 26.28 17.04 18.21
C LYS A 682 26.99 16.13 19.20
N GLU A 683 26.87 16.42 20.49
CA GLU A 683 27.29 15.52 21.55
C GLU A 683 26.38 14.30 21.58
N MET A 684 26.99 13.11 21.62
CA MET A 684 26.29 11.83 21.73
C MET A 684 26.95 11.00 22.82
N THR A 685 26.13 10.39 23.67
CA THR A 685 26.61 9.41 24.66
C THR A 685 26.42 8.00 24.11
N LYS A 686 27.45 7.17 24.24
CA LYS A 686 27.46 5.78 23.77
C LYS A 686 27.86 4.86 24.90
N ARG A 687 27.26 3.67 24.94
CA ARG A 687 27.67 2.56 25.81
C ARG A 687 27.72 1.26 25.02
N GLU A 688 28.77 0.47 25.25
CA GLU A 688 28.98 -0.83 24.61
C GLU A 688 28.74 -1.94 25.63
N ILE A 689 27.95 -2.94 25.24
CA ILE A 689 27.64 -4.13 26.04
C ILE A 689 27.96 -5.35 25.20
N HIS A 690 28.62 -6.36 25.78
CA HIS A 690 28.83 -7.63 25.11
C HIS A 690 27.80 -8.65 25.58
N LEU A 691 27.17 -9.27 24.59
CA LEU A 691 26.16 -10.30 24.72
C LEU A 691 26.80 -11.66 24.45
N TRP A 692 26.38 -12.67 25.20
CA TRP A 692 26.78 -14.05 25.05
C TRP A 692 25.56 -14.94 24.82
N ASP A 693 25.68 -15.91 23.92
CA ASP A 693 24.73 -17.01 23.78
C ASP A 693 25.47 -18.33 23.50
N PRO A 694 24.82 -19.50 23.69
CA PRO A 694 25.45 -20.79 23.47
C PRO A 694 25.49 -21.22 21.99
N SER A 695 25.29 -20.28 21.04
CA SER A 695 25.21 -20.61 19.62
C SER A 695 26.56 -20.53 18.92
N GLY A 696 26.77 -21.29 17.84
CA GLY A 696 27.96 -21.16 16.98
C GLY A 696 28.96 -22.32 17.02
N PRO A 697 29.94 -22.34 16.10
CA PRO A 697 30.81 -23.50 15.83
C PRO A 697 31.82 -23.81 16.95
N THR A 698 32.10 -22.85 17.83
CA THR A 698 32.99 -22.99 18.99
C THR A 698 32.23 -23.28 20.29
N GLY A 699 30.91 -23.51 20.24
CA GLY A 699 30.05 -23.78 21.40
C GLY A 699 29.47 -22.54 22.09
N TYR A 700 29.85 -21.34 21.66
CA TYR A 700 29.26 -20.06 22.09
C TYR A 700 29.57 -18.95 21.09
N THR A 701 28.76 -17.88 21.09
CA THR A 701 28.98 -16.68 20.28
C THR A 701 28.86 -15.45 21.16
N THR A 702 29.71 -14.46 20.90
CA THR A 702 29.64 -13.15 21.54
C THR A 702 29.39 -12.06 20.51
N MET A 703 28.52 -11.11 20.82
CA MET A 703 28.23 -9.97 19.94
C MET A 703 28.11 -8.68 20.73
N GLU A 704 28.58 -7.58 20.14
CA GLU A 704 28.49 -6.24 20.73
C GLU A 704 27.11 -5.64 20.49
N LEU A 705 26.52 -5.04 21.53
CA LEU A 705 25.34 -4.20 21.49
C LEU A 705 25.75 -2.76 21.81
N THR A 706 25.48 -1.85 20.89
CA THR A 706 25.66 -0.41 21.08
C THR A 706 24.35 0.26 21.51
N LEU A 707 24.38 0.96 22.64
CA LEU A 707 23.29 1.81 23.14
C LEU A 707 23.67 3.29 23.06
N TRP A 708 22.66 4.15 22.90
CA TRP A 708 22.83 5.58 22.65
C TRP A 708 22.01 6.44 23.63
N ASN A 709 22.55 7.60 24.00
CA ASN A 709 21.90 8.67 24.77
C ASN A 709 21.25 8.18 26.07
N GLU A 710 19.96 8.45 26.32
CA GLU A 710 19.27 8.08 27.57
C GLU A 710 19.38 6.58 27.86
N ARG A 711 19.29 5.73 26.84
CA ARG A 711 19.41 4.26 27.00
C ARG A 711 20.83 3.80 27.33
N ALA A 712 21.84 4.64 27.06
CA ALA A 712 23.22 4.37 27.48
C ALA A 712 23.42 4.64 28.98
N ILE A 713 22.66 5.59 29.56
CA ILE A 713 22.86 6.08 30.94
C ILE A 713 21.83 5.48 31.91
N GLY A 714 20.56 5.36 31.51
CA GLY A 714 19.43 5.10 32.38
C GLY A 714 19.19 3.64 32.78
N THR A 715 20.06 2.71 32.38
CA THR A 715 19.87 1.28 32.61
C THR A 715 21.10 0.68 33.30
N ASP A 716 20.87 -0.01 34.43
CA ASP A 716 21.91 -0.73 35.16
C ASP A 716 22.06 -2.14 34.56
N PHE A 717 23.21 -2.40 33.94
CA PHE A 717 23.49 -3.68 33.29
C PHE A 717 24.48 -4.44 34.16
N GLN A 718 24.13 -5.67 34.54
CA GLN A 718 24.96 -6.53 35.37
C GLN A 718 25.39 -7.77 34.60
N VAL A 719 26.64 -8.19 34.79
CA VAL A 719 27.17 -9.40 34.15
C VAL A 719 26.45 -10.63 34.70
N GLY A 720 26.05 -11.54 33.82
CA GLY A 720 25.30 -12.76 34.17
C GLY A 720 23.78 -12.61 34.08
N HIS A 721 23.26 -11.42 33.81
CA HIS A 721 21.82 -11.18 33.67
C HIS A 721 21.35 -11.41 32.22
N PRO A 722 20.21 -12.09 32.01
CA PRO A 722 19.61 -12.29 30.70
C PRO A 722 18.98 -11.00 30.17
N ILE A 723 19.04 -10.85 28.86
CA ILE A 723 18.50 -9.71 28.13
C ILE A 723 17.77 -10.18 26.88
N PHE A 724 16.53 -9.72 26.71
CA PHE A 724 15.75 -9.88 25.48
C PHE A 724 15.74 -8.57 24.71
N LEU A 725 16.03 -8.66 23.42
CA LEU A 725 16.04 -7.55 22.48
C LEU A 725 14.98 -7.82 21.42
N LYS A 726 14.05 -6.88 21.22
CA LYS A 726 13.11 -6.91 20.09
C LYS A 726 13.51 -5.90 19.04
N LYS A 727 13.57 -6.33 17.78
CA LYS A 727 13.95 -5.54 16.59
C LYS A 727 15.28 -4.78 16.80
N ALA A 728 16.31 -5.46 17.31
CA ALA A 728 17.69 -4.96 17.31
C ALA A 728 18.20 -4.84 15.87
N ARG A 729 18.90 -3.75 15.58
CA ARG A 729 19.41 -3.49 14.23
C ARG A 729 20.80 -4.09 14.06
N VAL A 730 20.98 -4.90 13.02
CA VAL A 730 22.30 -5.41 12.61
C VAL A 730 23.09 -4.27 11.98
N THR A 731 24.25 -3.96 12.54
CA THR A 731 25.22 -2.99 12.03
C THR A 731 26.52 -3.69 11.66
N GLU A 732 27.24 -3.16 10.66
CA GLU A 732 28.53 -3.73 10.24
C GLU A 732 29.59 -2.62 10.16
N PHE A 733 30.72 -2.83 10.83
CA PHE A 733 31.85 -1.93 10.81
C PHE A 733 33.16 -2.72 10.73
N ASN A 734 34.04 -2.39 9.77
CA ASN A 734 35.29 -3.12 9.53
C ASN A 734 35.11 -4.64 9.43
N GLN A 735 34.05 -5.10 8.76
CA GLN A 735 33.70 -6.53 8.61
C GLN A 735 33.33 -7.24 9.92
N GLN A 736 33.16 -6.50 11.02
CA GLN A 736 32.58 -7.00 12.26
C GLN A 736 31.12 -6.56 12.37
N LYS A 737 30.21 -7.53 12.60
CA LYS A 737 28.80 -7.24 12.84
C LYS A 737 28.53 -7.04 14.32
N SER A 738 27.63 -6.11 14.60
CA SER A 738 27.16 -5.77 15.94
C SER A 738 25.67 -5.47 15.89
N LEU A 739 25.07 -5.31 17.07
CA LEU A 739 23.70 -4.87 17.24
C LEU A 739 23.68 -3.42 17.71
N SER A 740 22.66 -2.68 17.31
CA SER A 740 22.39 -1.34 17.85
C SER A 740 20.90 -1.04 17.92
N SER A 741 20.55 -0.05 18.73
CA SER A 741 19.23 0.62 18.70
C SER A 741 18.03 -0.34 18.69
N PRO A 742 17.91 -1.29 19.65
CA PRO A 742 16.75 -2.17 19.74
C PRO A 742 15.47 -1.37 19.94
N ALA A 743 14.36 -1.80 19.36
CA ALA A 743 13.08 -1.13 19.57
C ALA A 743 12.64 -1.25 21.04
N GLN A 744 12.83 -2.44 21.63
CA GLN A 744 12.58 -2.73 23.03
C GLN A 744 13.72 -3.58 23.61
N LEU A 745 14.02 -3.34 24.88
CA LEU A 745 15.03 -4.02 25.67
C LEU A 745 14.39 -4.41 27.00
N GLU A 746 14.48 -5.68 27.37
CA GLU A 746 13.94 -6.24 28.60
C GLU A 746 15.07 -6.96 29.35
N LEU A 747 15.31 -6.54 30.59
CA LEU A 747 16.30 -7.14 31.49
C LEU A 747 15.60 -8.06 32.48
N ASP A 748 16.23 -9.19 32.77
CA ASP A 748 15.69 -10.19 33.70
C ASP A 748 14.23 -10.58 33.42
N PRO A 749 13.86 -10.91 32.17
CA PRO A 749 12.49 -11.31 31.86
C PRO A 749 12.14 -12.62 32.59
N ASP A 750 10.95 -12.66 33.18
CA ASP A 750 10.38 -13.87 33.81
C ASP A 750 9.89 -14.86 32.74
N HIS A 751 10.85 -15.53 32.08
CA HIS A 751 10.61 -16.40 30.94
C HIS A 751 11.55 -17.61 30.95
N GLU A 752 11.03 -18.79 30.59
CA GLU A 752 11.78 -20.07 30.60
C GLU A 752 13.12 -20.00 29.84
N ASP A 753 13.10 -19.39 28.66
CA ASP A 753 14.31 -19.16 27.86
C ASP A 753 15.38 -18.30 28.54
N ALA A 754 15.00 -17.34 29.38
CA ALA A 754 15.96 -16.52 30.10
C ALA A 754 16.62 -17.32 31.22
N PHE A 755 15.84 -18.11 31.97
CA PHE A 755 16.38 -19.04 32.97
C PHE A 755 17.32 -20.07 32.33
N ALA A 756 16.95 -20.62 31.18
CA ALA A 756 17.78 -21.57 30.43
C ALA A 756 19.08 -20.93 29.91
N ALA A 757 19.03 -19.68 29.43
CA ALA A 757 20.22 -18.96 28.96
C ALA A 757 21.20 -18.68 30.12
N VAL A 758 20.69 -18.29 31.29
CA VAL A 758 21.50 -18.07 32.51
C VAL A 758 22.13 -19.36 33.00
N ALA A 759 21.38 -20.46 33.06
CA ALA A 759 21.91 -21.76 33.50
C ALA A 759 23.10 -22.20 32.63
N LYS A 760 22.95 -22.10 31.30
CA LYS A 760 24.03 -22.41 30.34
C LYS A 760 25.22 -21.45 30.47
N PHE A 761 24.98 -20.17 30.73
CA PHE A 761 26.05 -19.20 30.95
C PHE A 761 26.83 -19.51 32.24
N GLN A 762 26.16 -19.91 33.31
CA GLN A 762 26.79 -20.30 34.58
C GLN A 762 27.65 -21.56 34.42
N GLU A 763 27.17 -22.58 33.70
CA GLU A 763 27.96 -23.78 33.36
C GLU A 763 29.22 -23.43 32.55
N PHE A 764 29.08 -22.53 31.57
CA PHE A 764 30.19 -22.05 30.76
C PHE A 764 31.21 -21.25 31.59
N ALA A 765 30.74 -20.31 32.42
CA ALA A 765 31.58 -19.45 33.25
C ALA A 765 32.30 -20.22 34.37
N ALA A 766 31.76 -21.36 34.81
CA ALA A 766 32.42 -22.24 35.79
C ALA A 766 33.62 -23.02 35.20
N THR A 767 33.65 -23.22 33.89
CA THR A 767 34.63 -24.08 33.20
C THR A 767 35.57 -23.31 32.27
N ASN A 768 35.22 -22.08 31.89
CA ASN A 768 35.99 -21.26 30.96
C ASN A 768 36.12 -19.82 31.48
N PRO A 769 37.27 -19.15 31.26
CA PRO A 769 37.38 -17.71 31.53
C PRO A 769 36.40 -16.94 30.63
N LEU A 770 35.72 -15.94 31.19
CA LEU A 770 34.81 -15.10 30.41
C LEU A 770 35.57 -14.46 29.24
N PRO A 771 35.01 -14.45 28.02
CA PRO A 771 35.66 -13.87 26.85
C PRO A 771 35.83 -12.35 27.04
N VAL A 772 37.04 -11.92 27.38
CA VAL A 772 37.40 -10.50 27.46
C VAL A 772 37.78 -10.02 26.06
N VAL A 773 36.98 -9.12 25.49
CA VAL A 773 37.27 -8.51 24.18
C VAL A 773 38.07 -7.21 24.40
N THR A 774 39.40 -7.29 24.34
CA THR A 774 40.29 -6.11 24.35
C THR A 774 40.44 -5.53 22.93
N LYS A 775 39.80 -4.39 22.65
CA LYS A 775 40.08 -3.64 21.41
C LYS A 775 41.33 -2.78 21.57
N THR A 776 42.30 -2.93 20.67
CA THR A 776 43.27 -1.86 20.35
C THR A 776 42.53 -0.76 19.57
N PRO A 777 42.72 0.53 19.90
CA PRO A 777 42.00 1.62 19.23
C PRO A 777 42.58 1.81 17.83
N VAL A 778 41.95 1.21 16.81
CA VAL A 778 42.24 1.52 15.40
C VAL A 778 41.32 2.65 14.98
N SER A 779 41.91 3.79 14.57
CA SER A 779 41.13 4.95 14.13
C SER A 779 40.28 4.60 12.90
N SER A 780 38.98 4.82 13.04
CA SER A 780 37.96 4.73 11.99
C SER A 780 38.21 5.70 10.83
N SER A 781 38.53 5.18 9.64
CA SER A 781 38.39 5.94 8.39
C SER A 781 37.51 5.16 7.41
N ARG A 782 36.39 5.78 7.03
CA ARG A 782 35.50 5.28 5.97
C ARG A 782 36.25 5.36 4.63
N ARG A 783 35.95 4.47 3.68
CA ARG A 783 36.48 4.60 2.32
C ARG A 783 36.00 5.92 1.71
N GLN A 784 36.93 6.68 1.16
CA GLN A 784 36.70 8.02 0.61
C GLN A 784 37.18 8.07 -0.85
N THR A 785 36.63 9.00 -1.61
CA THR A 785 37.15 9.38 -2.93
C THR A 785 38.37 10.30 -2.78
N LEU A 786 39.22 10.36 -3.80
CA LEU A 786 40.42 11.21 -3.78
C LEU A 786 40.08 12.70 -3.62
N GLU A 787 38.99 13.16 -4.25
CA GLU A 787 38.48 14.53 -4.07
C GLU A 787 38.08 14.82 -2.62
N ALA A 788 37.36 13.89 -1.97
CA ALA A 788 36.94 14.03 -0.58
C ALA A 788 38.14 14.07 0.38
N CYS A 789 39.16 13.25 0.13
CA CYS A 789 40.42 13.31 0.89
C CYS A 789 41.10 14.67 0.74
N ARG A 790 41.21 15.17 -0.51
CA ARG A 790 41.81 16.48 -0.79
C ARG A 790 41.08 17.61 -0.06
N GLN A 791 39.74 17.55 -0.02
CA GLN A 791 38.93 18.55 0.68
C GLN A 791 39.10 18.50 2.21
N GLU A 792 39.22 17.29 2.79
CA GLU A 792 39.50 17.10 4.22
C GLU A 792 40.91 17.63 4.59
N ASP A 793 41.87 17.43 3.69
CA ASP A 793 43.28 17.76 3.89
C ASP A 793 43.61 19.25 3.77
N LEU A 794 42.71 20.08 3.22
CA LEU A 794 42.85 21.54 3.21
C LEU A 794 43.04 22.13 4.63
N ASN A 795 42.52 21.45 5.65
CA ASN A 795 42.56 21.89 7.04
C ASN A 795 43.77 21.35 7.84
N LEU A 796 44.72 20.65 7.19
CA LEU A 796 45.94 20.14 7.84
C LEU A 796 46.82 21.30 8.34
N ALA A 797 47.26 21.22 9.59
CA ALA A 797 48.26 22.13 10.14
C ALA A 797 49.67 21.75 9.70
N LEU A 798 50.58 22.73 9.70
CA LEU A 798 52.00 22.48 9.46
C LEU A 798 52.62 21.66 10.61
N PRO A 799 53.56 20.75 10.33
CA PRO A 799 54.27 20.02 11.37
C PRO A 799 55.03 20.97 12.31
N PRO A 800 54.99 20.74 13.63
CA PRO A 800 55.72 21.57 14.58
C PRO A 800 57.24 21.44 14.39
N ALA A 801 57.97 22.49 14.80
CA ALA A 801 59.43 22.45 14.80
C ALA A 801 59.96 21.31 15.69
N PRO A 802 61.14 20.72 15.38
CA PRO A 802 61.69 19.60 16.13
C PRO A 802 61.80 19.91 17.63
N GLY A 803 61.09 19.17 18.49
CA GLY A 803 61.15 19.28 19.95
C GLY A 803 59.91 19.87 20.64
N VAL A 804 58.88 20.29 19.89
CA VAL A 804 57.62 20.80 20.46
C VAL A 804 56.54 19.70 20.41
N ALA A 805 55.94 19.38 21.57
CA ALA A 805 54.85 18.42 21.68
C ALA A 805 53.48 19.10 21.49
N LEU A 806 52.59 18.47 20.76
CA LEU A 806 51.22 18.96 20.50
C LEU A 806 50.28 18.55 21.63
N GLY A 807 49.39 19.46 22.02
CA GLY A 807 48.31 19.21 22.97
C GLY A 807 47.08 18.53 22.33
N PRO A 808 46.11 18.05 23.14
CA PRO A 808 44.92 17.34 22.66
C PRO A 808 43.97 18.19 21.79
N THR A 809 44.08 19.51 21.89
CA THR A 809 43.24 20.51 21.20
C THR A 809 43.90 21.08 19.94
N ASP A 810 45.13 20.68 19.63
CA ASP A 810 45.85 21.20 18.46
C ASP A 810 45.34 20.58 17.16
N ALA A 811 45.34 21.38 16.09
CA ALA A 811 44.93 20.94 14.77
C ALA A 811 45.78 19.76 14.29
N ARG A 812 45.13 18.79 13.63
CA ARG A 812 45.80 17.56 13.20
C ARG A 812 46.89 17.87 12.17
N VAL A 813 48.08 17.33 12.40
CA VAL A 813 49.25 17.46 11.53
C VAL A 813 49.31 16.34 10.48
N THR A 814 48.53 15.28 10.68
CA THR A 814 48.50 14.12 9.77
C THR A 814 47.10 13.56 9.68
N HIS A 815 46.64 13.34 8.44
CA HIS A 815 45.42 12.59 8.16
C HIS A 815 45.77 11.23 7.56
N ARG A 816 44.88 10.25 7.80
CA ARG A 816 45.00 8.89 7.30
C ARG A 816 43.72 8.51 6.58
N HIS A 817 43.83 8.22 5.29
CA HIS A 817 42.71 7.90 4.41
C HIS A 817 42.81 6.45 3.93
N SER A 818 41.65 5.88 3.62
CA SER A 818 41.55 4.62 2.89
C SER A 818 40.82 4.91 1.57
N VAL A 819 41.50 4.70 0.45
CA VAL A 819 40.95 5.03 -0.89
C VAL A 819 41.05 3.83 -1.82
N VAL A 820 40.18 3.77 -2.83
CA VAL A 820 40.26 2.77 -3.89
C VAL A 820 40.70 3.48 -5.16
N ALA A 821 41.96 3.29 -5.56
CA ALA A 821 42.55 4.02 -6.68
C ALA A 821 43.39 3.10 -7.59
N THR A 822 43.62 3.56 -8.81
CA THR A 822 44.38 2.86 -9.85
C THR A 822 45.73 3.52 -10.03
N PHE A 823 46.82 2.75 -9.98
CA PHE A 823 48.15 3.25 -10.32
C PHE A 823 48.28 3.51 -11.82
N THR A 824 48.97 4.58 -12.22
CA THR A 824 49.20 4.90 -13.63
C THR A 824 50.40 4.13 -14.21
N THR A 825 51.45 4.82 -14.65
CA THR A 825 52.64 4.26 -15.28
C THR A 825 53.86 4.66 -14.46
N LEU A 826 54.77 3.71 -14.22
CA LEU A 826 56.03 3.99 -13.52
C LEU A 826 56.95 4.83 -14.42
N PRO A 827 57.61 5.86 -13.88
CA PRO A 827 58.60 6.62 -14.65
C PRO A 827 59.73 5.70 -15.14
N THR A 828 60.01 5.73 -16.45
CA THR A 828 61.07 4.93 -17.09
C THR A 828 62.35 5.72 -17.35
N ASP A 829 62.29 7.05 -17.21
CA ASP A 829 63.42 7.98 -17.39
C ASP A 829 64.43 7.91 -16.23
N LYS A 830 63.96 7.58 -15.02
CA LYS A 830 64.78 7.37 -13.83
C LYS A 830 64.31 6.13 -13.08
N GLY A 831 65.27 5.33 -12.61
CA GLY A 831 64.96 4.15 -11.82
C GLY A 831 64.22 4.52 -10.53
N ALA A 832 63.21 3.75 -10.18
CA ALA A 832 62.39 3.89 -8.96
C ALA A 832 63.15 3.55 -7.66
N TYR A 833 64.48 3.72 -7.62
CA TYR A 833 65.35 3.33 -6.52
C TYR A 833 66.34 4.43 -6.17
N TYR A 834 66.92 4.34 -4.97
CA TYR A 834 68.09 5.11 -4.60
C TYR A 834 69.09 4.24 -3.82
N PRO A 835 70.40 4.47 -4.00
CA PRO A 835 71.41 3.80 -3.20
C PRO A 835 71.41 4.41 -1.78
N SER A 836 71.33 3.54 -0.77
CA SER A 836 71.21 3.91 0.64
C SER A 836 72.33 3.31 1.50
N CYS A 837 72.60 3.95 2.64
CA CYS A 837 73.65 3.57 3.57
C CYS A 837 73.22 2.37 4.45
N PRO A 838 73.94 1.23 4.41
CA PRO A 838 73.62 0.03 5.19
C PRO A 838 74.10 0.10 6.66
N GLU A 839 74.83 1.15 7.04
CA GLU A 839 75.44 1.26 8.36
C GLU A 839 74.38 1.33 9.47
N LYS A 840 74.60 0.60 10.56
CA LYS A 840 73.72 0.61 11.73
C LYS A 840 74.06 1.79 12.64
N VAL A 841 73.06 2.61 12.96
CA VAL A 841 73.15 3.73 13.88
C VAL A 841 72.32 3.47 15.14
N GLU A 842 72.63 4.16 16.24
CA GLU A 842 71.83 4.09 17.45
C GLU A 842 70.38 4.55 17.19
N GLY A 843 69.42 3.80 17.72
CA GLY A 843 67.99 4.13 17.62
C GLY A 843 67.68 5.38 18.44
N ARG A 844 66.83 6.29 17.93
CA ARG A 844 66.26 7.35 18.79
C ARG A 844 65.22 6.71 19.72
N PRO A 845 65.21 7.01 21.03
CA PRO A 845 64.14 6.55 21.90
C PRO A 845 62.80 7.14 21.43
N SER A 846 61.79 6.29 21.22
CA SER A 846 60.42 6.74 21.04
C SER A 846 59.86 7.20 22.40
N VAL A 847 58.96 8.19 22.38
CA VAL A 847 58.16 8.53 23.56
C VAL A 847 57.35 7.29 23.93
N GLY A 848 57.78 6.56 24.96
CA GLY A 848 57.19 5.27 25.37
C GLY A 848 58.13 4.06 25.42
N GLY A 849 59.45 4.21 25.19
CA GLY A 849 60.46 3.24 25.66
C GLY A 849 60.53 1.88 24.94
N THR A 850 59.89 1.72 23.78
CA THR A 850 59.91 0.45 23.00
C THR A 850 60.38 0.68 21.56
N GLY A 851 61.57 1.29 21.41
CA GLY A 851 62.26 1.41 20.13
C GLY A 851 63.41 0.40 20.02
N PRO A 852 63.74 -0.09 18.81
CA PRO A 852 64.89 -0.98 18.63
C PRO A 852 66.20 -0.25 18.99
N ALA A 853 67.10 -0.92 19.71
CA ALA A 853 68.37 -0.35 20.19
C ALA A 853 69.30 0.14 19.05
N SER A 854 69.12 -0.39 17.83
CA SER A 854 69.89 -0.04 16.63
C SER A 854 68.97 -0.01 15.40
N ARG A 855 69.19 0.93 14.49
CA ARG A 855 68.46 1.08 13.22
C ARG A 855 69.41 1.34 12.05
N THR A 856 69.02 0.95 10.83
CA THR A 856 69.82 1.25 9.62
C THR A 856 69.77 2.74 9.29
N CYS A 857 70.90 3.29 8.81
CA CYS A 857 71.05 4.71 8.49
C CYS A 857 70.06 5.17 7.40
N ASN A 858 69.88 4.38 6.33
CA ASN A 858 69.00 4.65 5.17
C ASN A 858 69.28 5.98 4.42
N LYS A 859 70.34 6.70 4.84
CA LYS A 859 71.05 7.80 4.17
C LYS A 859 71.21 7.58 2.68
N LYS A 860 70.74 8.46 1.78
CA LYS A 860 71.20 8.41 0.38
C LYS A 860 72.73 8.52 0.35
N VAL A 861 73.38 7.64 -0.40
CA VAL A 861 74.83 7.64 -0.59
C VAL A 861 75.18 8.08 -2.02
N SER A 862 76.36 8.67 -2.17
CA SER A 862 76.96 9.02 -3.46
C SER A 862 78.26 8.25 -3.62
N GLN A 863 78.59 7.86 -4.86
CA GLN A 863 79.85 7.21 -5.17
C GLN A 863 80.97 8.25 -5.23
N GLU A 864 82.07 7.99 -4.52
CA GLU A 864 83.29 8.79 -4.54
C GLU A 864 84.25 8.28 -5.63
N ASP A 865 85.22 9.09 -6.05
CA ASP A 865 86.15 8.77 -7.15
C ASP A 865 86.99 7.50 -6.92
N ASN A 866 87.13 7.07 -5.66
CA ASN A 866 87.82 5.85 -5.25
C ASN A 866 86.94 4.58 -5.26
N GLY A 867 85.69 4.69 -5.75
CA GLY A 867 84.72 3.59 -5.84
C GLY A 867 83.95 3.30 -4.55
N SER A 868 84.23 3.99 -3.44
CA SER A 868 83.49 3.86 -2.18
C SER A 868 82.22 4.72 -2.16
N TRP A 869 81.26 4.38 -1.29
CA TRP A 869 79.98 5.09 -1.18
C TRP A 869 79.88 5.83 0.15
N LYS A 870 79.59 7.14 0.09
CA LYS A 870 79.53 7.99 1.29
C LYS A 870 78.17 8.63 1.48
N CYS A 871 77.65 8.62 2.71
CA CYS A 871 76.39 9.28 3.05
C CYS A 871 76.60 10.69 3.61
N ALA A 872 75.54 11.51 3.64
CA ALA A 872 75.57 12.86 4.23
C ALA A 872 75.89 12.90 5.75
N SER A 873 75.94 11.75 6.42
CA SER A 873 76.36 11.62 7.83
C SER A 873 77.79 11.11 7.98
N GLY A 874 78.54 10.98 6.89
CA GLY A 874 79.95 10.64 6.90
C GLY A 874 80.26 9.14 6.92
N HIS A 875 79.25 8.26 6.97
CA HIS A 875 79.48 6.81 6.87
C HIS A 875 79.96 6.45 5.46
N VAL A 876 80.96 5.57 5.40
CA VAL A 876 81.54 5.05 4.16
C VAL A 876 81.26 3.55 4.09
N SER A 877 80.76 3.09 2.95
CA SER A 877 80.46 1.68 2.69
C SER A 877 81.08 1.24 1.37
N ALA A 878 81.49 -0.03 1.31
CA ALA A 878 82.02 -0.61 0.07
C ALA A 878 80.92 -0.77 -1.01
N TYR A 879 79.70 -1.12 -0.59
CA TYR A 879 78.54 -1.28 -1.46
C TYR A 879 77.29 -0.64 -0.84
N PRO A 880 76.44 0.02 -1.64
CA PRO A 880 75.20 0.61 -1.16
C PRO A 880 74.11 -0.46 -1.06
N GLU A 881 73.10 -0.22 -0.23
CA GLU A 881 71.85 -0.99 -0.22
C GLU A 881 70.79 -0.23 -1.02
N PHE A 882 70.26 -0.82 -2.08
CA PHE A 882 69.24 -0.18 -2.91
C PHE A 882 67.86 -0.28 -2.27
N ARG A 883 67.13 0.83 -2.25
CA ARG A 883 65.75 0.90 -1.71
C ARG A 883 64.84 1.60 -2.71
N TYR A 884 63.58 1.21 -2.77
CA TYR A 884 62.64 1.91 -3.65
C TYR A 884 62.24 3.27 -3.10
N LEU A 885 62.17 4.23 -4.02
CA LEU A 885 61.55 5.53 -3.81
C LEU A 885 61.01 5.99 -5.16
N CYS A 886 59.69 6.05 -5.27
CA CYS A 886 59.02 6.47 -6.49
C CYS A 886 57.90 7.45 -6.20
N ARG A 887 57.70 8.39 -7.13
CA ARG A 887 56.47 9.19 -7.20
C ARG A 887 55.66 8.69 -8.38
N ILE A 888 54.38 8.42 -8.15
CA ILE A 888 53.46 7.95 -9.19
C ILE A 888 52.10 8.60 -8.97
N ASN A 889 51.35 8.77 -10.04
CA ASN A 889 49.96 9.20 -9.93
C ASN A 889 49.05 8.01 -9.66
N VAL A 890 48.06 8.24 -8.79
CA VAL A 890 46.92 7.35 -8.61
C VAL A 890 45.66 8.11 -8.95
N LEU A 891 44.69 7.41 -9.56
CA LEU A 891 43.44 8.01 -10.00
C LEU A 891 42.23 7.18 -9.57
N ASP A 892 41.12 7.88 -9.32
CA ASP A 892 39.78 7.32 -9.21
C ASP A 892 38.83 8.05 -10.16
N HIS A 893 37.52 7.87 -10.00
CA HIS A 893 36.52 8.51 -10.86
C HIS A 893 36.30 10.00 -10.55
N THR A 894 36.89 10.51 -9.47
CA THR A 894 36.71 11.90 -9.00
C THR A 894 37.94 12.76 -9.27
N ASP A 895 39.16 12.21 -9.11
CA ASP A 895 40.39 13.00 -9.14
C ASP A 895 41.64 12.13 -9.40
N GLN A 896 42.79 12.79 -9.55
CA GLN A 896 44.11 12.15 -9.53
C GLN A 896 45.06 12.86 -8.55
N VAL A 897 45.95 12.09 -7.92
CA VAL A 897 46.93 12.62 -6.97
C VAL A 897 48.28 11.91 -7.08
N GLU A 898 49.36 12.68 -6.93
CA GLU A 898 50.73 12.14 -6.86
C GLU A 898 50.99 11.58 -5.46
N VAL A 899 51.42 10.32 -5.37
CA VAL A 899 51.74 9.64 -4.12
C VAL A 899 53.19 9.20 -4.07
N ASN A 900 53.79 9.24 -2.88
CA ASN A 900 55.11 8.70 -2.63
C ASN A 900 55.00 7.22 -2.22
N LEU A 901 55.70 6.37 -2.95
CA LEU A 901 55.84 4.95 -2.69
C LEU A 901 57.25 4.69 -2.14
N TYR A 902 57.27 4.10 -0.95
CA TYR A 902 58.49 3.68 -0.28
C TYR A 902 58.71 2.17 -0.41
N ASP A 903 59.89 1.75 0.00
CA ASP A 903 60.44 0.41 -0.17
C ASP A 903 59.46 -0.76 0.05
N GLU A 904 58.82 -0.84 1.22
CA GLU A 904 57.91 -1.94 1.56
C GLU A 904 56.68 -2.02 0.63
N ALA A 905 56.09 -0.86 0.31
CA ALA A 905 54.92 -0.79 -0.55
C ALA A 905 55.25 -1.21 -1.99
N LEU A 906 56.40 -0.77 -2.52
CA LEU A 906 56.78 -1.08 -3.89
C LEU A 906 57.28 -2.52 -4.07
N GLN A 907 58.00 -3.06 -3.09
CA GLN A 907 58.36 -4.48 -3.05
C GLN A 907 57.12 -5.37 -3.10
N LYS A 908 56.08 -5.03 -2.33
CA LYS A 908 54.82 -5.78 -2.30
C LYS A 908 54.06 -5.72 -3.63
N LEU A 909 54.08 -4.57 -4.31
CA LEU A 909 53.36 -4.34 -5.56
C LEU A 909 54.07 -4.97 -6.78
N LEU A 910 55.39 -4.82 -6.89
CA LEU A 910 56.19 -5.40 -7.98
C LEU A 910 56.54 -6.88 -7.73
N ARG A 911 56.50 -7.33 -6.47
CA ARG A 911 56.98 -8.64 -6.01
C ARG A 911 58.44 -8.86 -6.40
N CYS A 912 59.26 -7.83 -6.20
CA CYS A 912 60.68 -7.79 -6.56
C CYS A 912 61.41 -6.88 -5.58
N GLU A 913 62.53 -7.32 -5.03
CA GLU A 913 63.36 -6.49 -4.16
C GLU A 913 64.11 -5.42 -4.97
N ALA A 914 64.38 -4.26 -4.36
CA ALA A 914 65.07 -3.16 -5.06
C ALA A 914 66.45 -3.56 -5.60
N ARG A 915 67.16 -4.48 -4.91
CA ARG A 915 68.45 -5.03 -5.35
C ARG A 915 68.36 -5.83 -6.66
N GLU A 916 67.21 -6.46 -6.92
CA GLU A 916 66.95 -7.27 -8.12
C GLU A 916 66.42 -6.39 -9.26
N TYR A 917 65.67 -5.35 -8.92
CA TYR A 917 65.15 -4.36 -9.87
C TYR A 917 66.24 -3.51 -10.53
N VAL A 918 67.24 -3.06 -9.78
CA VAL A 918 68.32 -2.17 -10.28
C VAL A 918 69.00 -2.72 -11.54
N PRO A 919 69.57 -3.94 -11.55
CA PRO A 919 70.22 -4.49 -12.75
C PRO A 919 69.22 -4.75 -13.89
N MET A 920 67.95 -5.08 -13.58
CA MET A 920 66.91 -5.23 -14.61
C MET A 920 66.55 -3.89 -15.24
N PHE A 921 66.48 -2.82 -14.46
CA PHE A 921 66.24 -1.47 -14.95
C PHE A 921 67.41 -0.99 -15.82
N GLU A 922 68.64 -1.10 -15.33
CA GLU A 922 69.85 -0.68 -16.06
C GLU A 922 70.01 -1.46 -17.37
N ALA A 923 69.75 -2.77 -17.37
CA ALA A 923 69.83 -3.59 -18.57
C ALA A 923 68.67 -3.35 -19.54
N GLY A 924 67.48 -3.00 -19.03
CA GLY A 924 66.31 -2.62 -19.84
C GLY A 924 66.50 -1.29 -20.59
N GLN A 925 67.35 -0.38 -20.09
CA GLN A 925 67.69 0.88 -20.78
C GLN A 925 68.51 0.68 -22.06
N VAL A 926 69.18 -0.47 -22.22
CA VAL A 926 70.03 -0.79 -23.38
C VAL A 926 69.21 -1.36 -24.56
N GLY A 927 67.93 -1.69 -24.34
CA GLY A 927 66.98 -2.20 -25.34
C GLY A 927 67.07 -3.71 -25.58
N GLY A 928 66.11 -4.27 -26.33
CA GLY A 928 66.04 -5.70 -26.69
C GLY A 928 65.17 -6.53 -25.74
N GLU A 929 65.47 -7.83 -25.56
CA GLU A 929 64.65 -8.75 -24.76
C GLU A 929 64.48 -8.29 -23.29
N LYS A 930 65.50 -7.64 -22.73
CA LYS A 930 65.48 -7.12 -21.34
C LYS A 930 64.56 -5.92 -21.15
N GLU A 931 64.25 -5.17 -22.20
CA GLU A 931 63.25 -4.09 -22.14
C GLU A 931 61.85 -4.69 -21.93
N ASN A 932 61.57 -5.84 -22.54
CA ASN A 932 60.29 -6.53 -22.37
C ASN A 932 60.14 -7.11 -20.96
N GLU A 933 61.20 -7.69 -20.39
CA GLU A 933 61.20 -8.16 -18.99
C GLU A 933 60.92 -7.03 -18.00
N LEU A 934 61.51 -5.85 -18.22
CA LEU A 934 61.25 -4.67 -17.39
C LEU A 934 59.79 -4.18 -17.53
N LYS A 935 59.25 -4.16 -18.75
CA LYS A 935 57.84 -3.81 -19.00
C LYS A 935 56.88 -4.79 -18.33
N GLU A 936 57.14 -6.09 -18.41
CA GLU A 936 56.34 -7.12 -17.73
C GLU A 936 56.37 -6.95 -16.20
N LEU A 937 57.53 -6.56 -15.64
CA LEU A 937 57.64 -6.27 -14.22
C LEU A 937 56.81 -5.04 -13.81
N HIS A 938 56.87 -3.95 -14.59
CA HIS A 938 56.07 -2.74 -14.34
C HIS A 938 54.56 -3.01 -14.47
N GLN A 939 54.13 -3.78 -15.48
CA GLN A 939 52.72 -4.18 -15.69
C GLN A 939 52.10 -4.93 -14.49
N ARG A 940 52.90 -5.46 -13.57
CA ARG A 940 52.37 -6.08 -12.33
C ARG A 940 51.65 -5.08 -11.44
N MET A 941 51.95 -3.80 -11.56
CA MET A 941 51.42 -2.71 -10.75
C MET A 941 50.60 -1.71 -11.58
N GLU A 942 51.06 -1.38 -12.78
CA GLU A 942 50.43 -0.38 -13.64
C GLU A 942 48.98 -0.75 -13.99
N TRP A 943 48.13 0.26 -13.99
CA TRP A 943 46.69 0.15 -14.31
C TRP A 943 45.92 -0.85 -13.44
N LYS A 944 46.46 -1.24 -12.28
CA LYS A 944 45.75 -2.08 -11.30
C LYS A 944 45.09 -1.24 -10.23
N LYS A 945 43.82 -1.56 -10.00
CA LYS A 945 42.98 -0.95 -8.96
C LYS A 945 43.28 -1.61 -7.62
N CYS A 946 43.65 -0.81 -6.63
CA CYS A 946 44.07 -1.26 -5.31
C CYS A 946 43.37 -0.44 -4.20
N ILE A 947 43.26 -1.04 -3.02
CA ILE A 947 42.91 -0.33 -1.79
C ILE A 947 44.20 0.25 -1.22
N LEU A 948 44.28 1.57 -1.10
CA LEU A 948 45.45 2.29 -0.62
C LEU A 948 45.15 2.92 0.74
N ARG A 949 46.08 2.75 1.68
CA ARG A 949 46.13 3.52 2.92
C ARG A 949 47.08 4.69 2.72
N LEU A 950 46.52 5.89 2.63
CA LEU A 950 47.26 7.12 2.40
C LEU A 950 47.47 7.86 3.71
N ARG A 951 48.67 8.41 3.86
CA ARG A 951 49.02 9.36 4.90
C ARG A 951 49.31 10.72 4.27
N ALA A 952 48.51 11.71 4.64
CA ALA A 952 48.64 13.08 4.20
C ALA A 952 49.37 13.92 5.25
N THR A 953 50.36 14.71 4.82
CA THR A 953 51.11 15.62 5.71
C THR A 953 51.41 16.90 4.96
N LYS A 954 51.16 18.06 5.60
CA LYS A 954 51.46 19.36 5.01
C LYS A 954 52.96 19.66 5.10
N GLU A 955 53.56 20.18 4.04
CA GLU A 955 54.98 20.55 4.00
C GLU A 955 55.23 21.84 3.22
N VAL A 956 56.34 22.52 3.54
CA VAL A 956 56.85 23.67 2.78
C VAL A 956 57.96 23.18 1.87
N TRP A 957 57.78 23.29 0.56
CA TRP A 957 58.77 22.90 -0.44
C TRP A 957 58.99 24.05 -1.43
N GLN A 958 60.23 24.54 -1.56
CA GLN A 958 60.57 25.68 -2.42
C GLN A 958 59.65 26.89 -2.19
N GLU A 959 59.48 27.28 -0.93
CA GLU A 959 58.66 28.43 -0.48
C GLU A 959 57.14 28.30 -0.69
N ASN A 960 56.65 27.16 -1.21
CA ASN A 960 55.23 26.87 -1.37
C ASN A 960 54.74 25.77 -0.39
N GLU A 961 53.56 25.98 0.20
CA GLU A 961 52.89 24.94 1.00
C GLU A 961 52.22 23.91 0.09
N ARG A 962 52.47 22.63 0.33
CA ARG A 962 51.81 21.52 -0.37
C ARG A 962 51.49 20.37 0.58
N ILE A 963 50.51 19.56 0.22
CA ILE A 963 50.19 18.32 0.93
C ILE A 963 50.94 17.17 0.26
N ARG A 964 51.72 16.44 1.06
CA ARG A 964 52.42 15.24 0.62
C ARG A 964 51.61 14.01 0.99
N TYR A 965 51.25 13.20 0.00
CA TYR A 965 50.64 11.89 0.19
C TYR A 965 51.71 10.79 0.17
N SER A 966 51.69 9.92 1.16
CA SER A 966 52.54 8.74 1.28
C SER A 966 51.68 7.49 1.37
N VAL A 967 52.02 6.44 0.64
CA VAL A 967 51.31 5.16 0.73
C VAL A 967 51.92 4.35 1.88
N ASP A 968 51.15 4.13 2.93
CA ASP A 968 51.56 3.31 4.07
C ASP A 968 51.28 1.82 3.81
N ASP A 969 50.22 1.47 3.07
CA ASP A 969 49.92 0.10 2.64
C ASP A 969 49.09 0.08 1.34
N ALA A 970 49.25 -0.98 0.55
CA ALA A 970 48.49 -1.24 -0.67
C ALA A 970 48.02 -2.71 -0.71
N GLN A 971 46.75 -2.91 -1.04
CA GLN A 971 46.10 -4.24 -1.08
C GLN A 971 45.29 -4.43 -2.37
N PRO A 972 45.23 -5.64 -2.93
CA PRO A 972 44.37 -5.94 -4.08
C PRO A 972 42.89 -5.86 -3.69
N ILE A 973 42.02 -5.58 -4.66
CA ILE A 973 40.57 -5.47 -4.43
C ILE A 973 39.90 -6.84 -4.45
N PRO A 974 39.08 -7.18 -3.44
CA PRO A 974 38.21 -8.35 -3.50
C PRO A 974 36.99 -8.05 -4.39
N PHE A 975 37.14 -8.23 -5.70
CA PHE A 975 36.15 -7.81 -6.71
C PHE A 975 34.72 -8.30 -6.45
N VAL A 976 34.53 -9.54 -5.96
CA VAL A 976 33.20 -10.08 -5.67
C VAL A 976 32.51 -9.33 -4.53
N GLN A 977 33.25 -8.98 -3.48
CA GLN A 977 32.72 -8.25 -2.34
C GLN A 977 32.43 -6.79 -2.72
N GLU A 978 33.33 -6.17 -3.48
CA GLU A 978 33.18 -4.80 -3.98
C GLU A 978 31.95 -4.68 -4.89
N ALA A 979 31.77 -5.62 -5.82
CA ALA A 979 30.63 -5.62 -6.74
C ALA A 979 29.30 -5.75 -6.00
N ARG A 980 29.23 -6.54 -4.93
CA ARG A 980 28.02 -6.67 -4.09
C ARG A 980 27.70 -5.37 -3.35
N GLN A 981 28.73 -4.69 -2.82
CA GLN A 981 28.54 -3.39 -2.18
C GLN A 981 28.06 -2.33 -3.18
N MET A 982 28.71 -2.22 -4.34
CA MET A 982 28.30 -1.29 -5.40
C MET A 982 26.88 -1.59 -5.91
N LEU A 983 26.52 -2.87 -6.08
CA LEU A 983 25.17 -3.26 -6.46
C LEU A 983 24.15 -2.85 -5.39
N SER A 984 24.48 -3.00 -4.11
CA SER A 984 23.64 -2.53 -3.01
C SER A 984 23.44 -1.01 -3.05
N GLU A 985 24.48 -0.24 -3.37
CA GLU A 985 24.41 1.21 -3.50
C GLU A 985 23.56 1.63 -4.72
N VAL A 986 23.71 0.96 -5.87
CA VAL A 986 22.88 1.19 -7.07
C VAL A 986 21.41 0.84 -6.81
N MET A 987 21.15 -0.31 -6.19
CA MET A 987 19.79 -0.72 -5.82
C MET A 987 19.16 0.23 -4.79
N HIS A 988 19.97 0.82 -3.92
CA HIS A 988 19.53 1.86 -2.99
C HIS A 988 19.14 3.15 -3.72
N SER A 989 19.93 3.60 -4.70
CA SER A 989 19.64 4.80 -5.50
C SER A 989 18.45 4.64 -6.44
N LEU A 990 18.20 3.45 -7.00
CA LEU A 990 17.06 3.17 -7.89
C LEU A 990 15.72 3.04 -7.15
N ALA A 991 15.76 2.87 -5.84
CA ALA A 991 14.58 2.68 -5.00
C ALA A 991 14.16 3.95 -4.23
N ASN A 992 14.71 5.11 -4.60
CA ASN A 992 14.32 6.44 -4.13
C ASN A 992 13.50 7.18 -5.18
#